data_AF-I0H377-F1
#
_entry.id   AF-I0H377-F1
#
_cell.length_a   1.000
_cell.length_b   1.000
_cell.length_c   1.000
_cell.angle_alpha   90.00
_cell.angle_beta   90.00
_cell.angle_gamma   90.00
#
_symmetry.space_group_name_H-M   'P 1'
#
loop_
_entity.id
_entity.type
_entity.pdbx_description
1 polymer ?
#
loop_
_entity_poly.entity_id
_entity_poly.type
_entity_poly.pdbx_seq_one_letter_code
_entity_poly.pdbx_strand_id
1 'polypeptide(L)'
;MKHQLSRRHVVDMCRTMLERGYLKATEGNVSVRIPGHELYAVTPSNYDYDKMRDEDICIVDFNGKHVPDAGGAGGLVPSIECGMHANIYRSRPDVNAIVHTHQPYASALAFLRKPIPALTDEQVRFLGREVAIIDYAPSGTGFLAKNVQKKVVSGDNAFIIANHGVVALGTDPDRAVFNMALLEKVSIAYLMALTSEAGKVYTIPATIREIAFGKLKKDEKRIAAQIVDAVEPVRVPSDEVLPSVSEIAEVPQKPEDLGYSISEYLDVDDTMRRLKALVAQPLRGLRHDALLDTLNYFETKCTASKEITERAKKRIPGGVQHNLAFNYPFPLAIDKAEGAHLVDRDGNVYIDFLQAGGPTILGSNYGPVNEQVAAVVSQSGPVTGLFHEYELKLAEIINRYMPHIEMYRSLGSGTEAVMAAVRAARAHTGKKMVIKVGGAYHGWSDTVVYGLRVPGSFRMNAKGIPWGATERTREAFPHDLGTLKRKLIENRVRGGTAAVIVEPLGPESGTRPVPYEYNAAVRKLCDEFGAMLIFDEVVTGFRTGLGGAAGYFGVTPDLTVFGKAVSGGYPMAGGVGGRADVMSVFGSGLDGKSGAHIQVGGTLSANPLSCAAGYFAIQEMARTNAPVIAGRAGDRLTRGLQRLIDKYGLPYVAYNQGSIVHLECSGVMLLDMRNPVKLLKENKGRKTLMEQMGAAYAAHGIITLAGSRMYTSMADTDEVIDDALARFDQVFALVEGV
;
A
#
# COMPACT_ATOMS: atom_id res chain seq x y z
N MET A 1 -7.51 13.76 -42.59
CA MET A 1 -6.36 14.65 -42.29
C MET A 1 -5.09 14.01 -42.85
N LYS A 2 -4.17 14.76 -43.49
CA LYS A 2 -2.93 14.14 -44.00
C LYS A 2 -1.99 13.75 -42.86
N HIS A 3 -1.20 12.70 -43.09
CA HIS A 3 -0.16 12.23 -42.17
C HIS A 3 -0.65 11.88 -40.74
N GLN A 4 -1.92 11.43 -40.63
CA GLN A 4 -2.58 11.17 -39.35
C GLN A 4 -1.82 10.17 -38.46
N LEU A 5 -1.19 9.14 -39.04
CA LEU A 5 -0.43 8.15 -38.28
C LEU A 5 0.77 8.77 -37.54
N SER A 6 1.62 9.55 -38.23
CA SER A 6 2.77 10.21 -37.60
C SER A 6 2.34 11.24 -36.56
N ARG A 7 1.21 11.95 -36.79
CA ARG A 7 0.62 12.88 -35.82
C ARG A 7 0.18 12.16 -34.55
N ARG A 8 -0.54 11.05 -34.71
CA ARG A 8 -1.00 10.20 -33.61
C ARG A 8 0.17 9.64 -32.81
N HIS A 9 1.23 9.17 -33.47
CA HIS A 9 2.43 8.71 -32.78
C HIS A 9 3.09 9.81 -31.94
N VAL A 10 3.14 11.07 -32.40
CA VAL A 10 3.66 12.18 -31.58
C VAL A 10 2.81 12.38 -30.32
N VAL A 11 1.48 12.37 -30.45
CA VAL A 11 0.56 12.49 -29.31
C VAL A 11 0.71 11.31 -28.34
N ASP A 12 0.72 10.08 -28.85
CA ASP A 12 0.86 8.87 -28.05
C ASP A 12 2.21 8.84 -27.30
N MET A 13 3.30 9.26 -27.95
CA MET A 13 4.60 9.41 -27.29
C MET A 13 4.56 10.45 -26.16
N CYS A 14 3.99 11.64 -26.41
CA CYS A 14 3.85 12.69 -25.39
C CYS A 14 3.03 12.22 -24.18
N ARG A 15 1.90 11.56 -24.41
CA ARG A 15 1.04 11.01 -23.34
C ARG A 15 1.73 9.91 -22.56
N THR A 16 2.36 8.96 -23.25
CA THR A 16 3.13 7.88 -22.59
C THR A 16 4.22 8.44 -21.68
N MET A 17 4.89 9.52 -22.09
CA MET A 17 5.93 10.16 -21.28
C MET A 17 5.38 10.99 -20.12
N LEU A 18 4.21 11.63 -20.27
CA LEU A 18 3.50 12.30 -19.18
C LEU A 18 2.99 11.31 -18.13
N GLU A 19 2.30 10.25 -18.56
CA GLU A 19 1.74 9.20 -17.69
C GLU A 19 2.83 8.50 -16.86
N ARG A 20 4.00 8.30 -17.46
CA ARG A 20 5.17 7.70 -16.79
C ARG A 20 6.01 8.70 -15.99
N GLY A 21 5.59 9.96 -15.91
CA GLY A 21 6.24 11.01 -15.10
C GLY A 21 7.60 11.49 -15.62
N TYR A 22 7.93 11.23 -16.89
CA TYR A 22 9.19 11.66 -17.50
C TYR A 22 9.17 13.13 -17.99
N LEU A 23 7.98 13.71 -18.08
CA LEU A 23 7.72 15.08 -18.52
C LEU A 23 6.78 15.81 -17.57
N LYS A 24 6.92 17.14 -17.47
CA LYS A 24 5.90 18.01 -16.85
C LYS A 24 5.37 19.01 -17.89
N ALA A 25 4.06 19.00 -18.10
CA ALA A 25 3.34 19.95 -18.97
C ALA A 25 3.97 20.14 -20.37
N THR A 26 4.59 21.30 -20.64
CA THR A 26 5.10 21.73 -21.96
C THR A 26 6.62 21.53 -22.13
N GLU A 27 7.27 20.75 -21.26
CA GLU A 27 8.74 20.62 -21.26
C GLU A 27 9.25 19.78 -22.46
N GLY A 28 10.00 20.41 -23.37
CA GLY A 28 10.67 19.73 -24.48
C GLY A 28 9.92 19.77 -25.82
N ASN A 29 10.20 18.83 -26.72
CA ASN A 29 9.47 18.60 -27.97
C ASN A 29 9.71 17.19 -28.53
N VAL A 30 8.72 16.69 -29.27
CA VAL A 30 8.70 15.34 -29.82
C VAL A 30 8.40 15.41 -31.30
N SER A 31 9.06 14.56 -32.09
CA SER A 31 8.75 14.45 -33.51
C SER A 31 8.81 13.02 -34.01
N VAL A 32 8.05 12.74 -35.06
CA VAL A 32 8.04 11.46 -35.77
C VAL A 32 8.14 11.73 -37.27
N ARG A 33 9.06 11.04 -37.94
CA ARG A 33 9.23 11.11 -39.41
C ARG A 33 7.95 10.67 -40.12
N ILE A 34 7.62 11.31 -41.23
CA ILE A 34 6.54 10.86 -42.10
C ILE A 34 7.10 9.85 -43.11
N PRO A 35 6.63 8.60 -43.12
CA PRO A 35 7.13 7.58 -44.04
C PRO A 35 6.98 8.03 -45.52
N GLY A 36 8.01 7.80 -46.33
CA GLY A 36 8.00 8.10 -47.76
C GLY A 36 8.08 9.59 -48.15
N HIS A 37 8.24 10.49 -47.17
CA HIS A 37 8.32 11.93 -47.41
C HIS A 37 9.50 12.57 -46.67
N GLU A 38 10.06 13.66 -47.19
CA GLU A 38 11.03 14.50 -46.47
C GLU A 38 10.33 15.48 -45.51
N LEU A 39 9.40 14.94 -44.72
CA LEU A 39 8.55 15.65 -43.77
C LEU A 39 8.55 14.92 -42.42
N TYR A 40 8.27 15.64 -41.35
CA TYR A 40 8.03 15.06 -40.03
C TYR A 40 6.91 15.80 -39.29
N ALA A 41 6.21 15.05 -38.44
CA ALA A 41 5.23 15.57 -37.51
C ALA A 41 5.95 15.97 -36.22
N VAL A 42 5.62 17.13 -35.63
CA VAL A 42 6.29 17.67 -34.44
C VAL A 42 5.32 18.43 -33.55
N THR A 43 5.56 18.38 -32.24
CA THR A 43 4.77 19.12 -31.26
C THR A 43 4.77 20.63 -31.56
N PRO A 44 3.62 21.31 -31.37
CA PRO A 44 3.54 22.76 -31.43
C PRO A 44 4.33 23.41 -30.28
N SER A 45 4.75 24.66 -30.48
CA SER A 45 5.49 25.41 -29.47
C SER A 45 4.60 25.78 -28.28
N ASN A 46 5.13 25.61 -27.06
CA ASN A 46 4.48 26.01 -25.80
C ASN A 46 3.03 25.49 -25.67
N TYR A 47 2.84 24.20 -25.95
CA TYR A 47 1.53 23.56 -25.94
C TYR A 47 1.47 22.46 -24.89
N ASP A 48 0.35 22.40 -24.17
CA ASP A 48 0.13 21.42 -23.11
C ASP A 48 -0.06 20.02 -23.71
N TYR A 49 0.85 19.10 -23.36
CA TYR A 49 0.86 17.76 -23.91
C TYR A 49 -0.35 16.92 -23.52
N ASP A 50 -1.00 17.24 -22.40
CA ASP A 50 -2.22 16.56 -21.94
C ASP A 50 -3.43 16.90 -22.82
N LYS A 51 -3.46 18.14 -23.33
CA LYS A 51 -4.57 18.67 -24.15
C LYS A 51 -4.35 18.52 -25.65
N MET A 52 -3.23 17.91 -26.05
CA MET A 52 -2.82 17.80 -27.45
C MET A 52 -3.62 16.73 -28.17
N ARG A 53 -4.18 17.10 -29.33
CA ARG A 53 -4.91 16.22 -30.24
C ARG A 53 -4.11 16.04 -31.53
N ASP A 54 -4.41 14.99 -32.28
CA ASP A 54 -3.72 14.68 -33.55
C ASP A 54 -3.75 15.88 -34.54
N GLU A 55 -4.85 16.65 -34.50
CA GLU A 55 -5.00 17.85 -35.32
C GLU A 55 -4.08 18.98 -34.90
N ASP A 56 -3.67 19.08 -33.63
CA ASP A 56 -2.83 20.16 -33.11
C ASP A 56 -1.34 20.02 -33.52
N ILE A 57 -0.94 18.86 -34.06
CA ILE A 57 0.45 18.57 -34.47
C ILE A 57 0.88 19.36 -35.71
N CYS A 58 2.09 19.90 -35.72
CA CYS A 58 2.62 20.64 -36.87
C CYS A 58 3.38 19.71 -37.83
N ILE A 59 3.32 19.99 -39.14
CA ILE A 59 4.10 19.28 -40.16
C ILE A 59 5.22 20.16 -40.66
N VAL A 60 6.46 19.67 -40.59
CA VAL A 60 7.65 20.45 -40.93
C VAL A 60 8.49 19.68 -41.94
N ASP A 61 9.10 20.39 -42.89
CA ASP A 61 10.03 19.80 -43.85
C ASP A 61 11.44 19.63 -43.26
N PHE A 62 12.31 18.92 -43.98
CA PHE A 62 13.69 18.69 -43.53
C PHE A 62 14.59 19.92 -43.60
N ASN A 63 14.07 21.06 -44.03
CA ASN A 63 14.70 22.37 -43.93
C ASN A 63 14.23 23.15 -42.70
N GLY A 64 13.33 22.58 -41.89
CA GLY A 64 12.77 23.22 -40.69
C GLY A 64 11.63 24.19 -40.98
N LYS A 65 11.05 24.17 -42.19
CA LYS A 65 9.96 25.06 -42.60
C LYS A 65 8.60 24.40 -42.38
N HIS A 66 7.68 25.13 -41.74
CA HIS A 66 6.30 24.70 -41.55
C HIS A 66 5.61 24.49 -42.91
N VAL A 67 4.96 23.34 -43.08
CA VAL A 67 4.18 22.99 -44.27
C VAL A 67 2.69 23.13 -43.95
N PRO A 68 1.98 24.10 -44.55
CA PRO A 68 0.54 24.28 -44.31
C PRO A 68 -0.25 23.05 -44.78
N ASP A 69 -1.17 22.56 -43.94
CA ASP A 69 -2.11 21.47 -44.30
C ASP A 69 -3.55 21.91 -44.02
N ALA A 70 -4.45 21.69 -44.98
CA ALA A 70 -5.84 22.08 -44.88
C ALA A 70 -6.56 21.17 -43.87
N GLY A 71 -6.92 21.72 -42.70
CA GLY A 71 -7.56 20.98 -41.61
C GLY A 71 -6.61 20.40 -40.55
N GLY A 72 -5.33 20.77 -40.54
CA GLY A 72 -4.37 20.49 -39.46
C GLY A 72 -3.89 21.76 -38.76
N ALA A 73 -3.27 21.62 -37.59
CA ALA A 73 -2.68 22.59 -36.63
C ALA A 73 -3.39 23.93 -36.36
N GLY A 74 -4.47 24.30 -37.06
CA GLY A 74 -5.33 25.44 -36.74
C GLY A 74 -4.61 26.78 -36.49
N GLY A 75 -3.50 27.06 -37.17
CA GLY A 75 -2.71 28.30 -36.95
C GLY A 75 -1.67 28.22 -35.82
N LEU A 76 -1.46 27.06 -35.19
CA LEU A 76 -0.39 26.82 -34.24
C LEU A 76 0.99 26.84 -34.92
N VAL A 77 2.00 27.28 -34.17
CA VAL A 77 3.39 27.40 -34.64
C VAL A 77 4.17 26.17 -34.18
N PRO A 78 4.97 25.51 -35.06
CA PRO A 78 5.81 24.38 -34.66
C PRO A 78 6.85 24.78 -33.60
N SER A 79 7.38 23.80 -32.87
CA SER A 79 8.46 24.04 -31.89
C SER A 79 9.61 24.86 -32.48
N ILE A 80 10.16 25.79 -31.68
CA ILE A 80 11.33 26.59 -32.07
C ILE A 80 12.56 25.74 -32.35
N GLU A 81 12.58 24.48 -31.90
CA GLU A 81 13.71 23.56 -32.07
C GLU A 81 13.60 22.63 -33.29
N CYS A 82 12.65 22.89 -34.19
CA CYS A 82 12.50 22.13 -35.43
C CYS A 82 13.79 22.06 -36.26
N GLY A 83 14.62 23.11 -36.24
CA GLY A 83 15.93 23.09 -36.90
C GLY A 83 16.86 21.99 -36.38
N MET A 84 16.82 21.67 -35.08
CA MET A 84 17.57 20.57 -34.49
C MET A 84 17.06 19.21 -35.01
N HIS A 85 15.74 19.02 -35.00
CA HIS A 85 15.11 17.77 -35.43
C HIS A 85 15.34 17.50 -36.92
N ALA A 86 15.19 18.53 -37.76
CA ALA A 86 15.48 18.48 -39.18
C ALA A 86 16.95 18.06 -39.46
N ASN A 87 17.91 18.61 -38.70
CA ASN A 87 19.32 18.23 -38.85
C ASN A 87 19.59 16.79 -38.47
N ILE A 88 18.96 16.30 -37.39
CA ILE A 88 19.07 14.90 -36.96
C ILE A 88 18.51 13.98 -38.05
N TYR A 89 17.30 14.23 -38.54
CA TYR A 89 16.68 13.38 -39.57
C TYR A 89 17.46 13.35 -40.89
N ARG A 90 18.12 14.46 -41.28
CA ARG A 90 19.01 14.48 -42.46
C ARG A 90 20.31 13.69 -42.23
N SER A 91 20.82 13.71 -41.01
CA SER A 91 22.13 13.09 -40.68
C SER A 91 22.01 11.63 -40.26
N ARG A 92 20.83 11.19 -39.82
CA ARG A 92 20.52 9.84 -39.34
C ARG A 92 19.27 9.30 -40.04
N PRO A 93 19.42 8.70 -41.25
CA PRO A 93 18.31 8.09 -41.99
C PRO A 93 17.62 6.95 -41.24
N ASP A 94 18.33 6.33 -40.29
CA ASP A 94 17.84 5.26 -39.42
C ASP A 94 16.92 5.75 -38.29
N VAL A 95 16.83 7.06 -38.05
CA VAL A 95 16.00 7.65 -37.00
C VAL A 95 14.63 8.03 -37.56
N ASN A 96 13.57 7.52 -36.91
CA ASN A 96 12.18 7.81 -37.26
C ASN A 96 11.41 8.52 -36.14
N ALA A 97 11.96 8.61 -34.93
CA ALA A 97 11.38 9.38 -33.85
C ALA A 97 12.46 10.05 -32.99
N ILE A 98 12.18 11.26 -32.52
CA ILE A 98 13.08 12.08 -31.70
C ILE A 98 12.30 12.60 -30.50
N VAL A 99 12.88 12.45 -29.31
CA VAL A 99 12.38 12.96 -28.04
C VAL A 99 13.42 13.93 -27.48
N HIS A 100 13.05 15.20 -27.34
CA HIS A 100 13.83 16.20 -26.62
C HIS A 100 13.10 16.63 -25.35
N THR A 101 13.74 16.52 -24.18
CA THR A 101 13.10 16.77 -22.87
C THR A 101 14.10 17.34 -21.85
N HIS A 102 13.61 17.73 -20.68
CA HIS A 102 14.40 18.39 -19.61
C HIS A 102 14.34 17.59 -18.31
N GLN A 103 14.60 16.29 -18.37
CA GLN A 103 14.45 15.39 -17.23
C GLN A 103 15.41 15.74 -16.09
N PRO A 104 15.00 15.65 -14.81
CA PRO A 104 15.74 16.22 -13.69
C PRO A 104 17.16 15.64 -13.52
N TYR A 105 17.34 14.32 -13.66
CA TYR A 105 18.64 13.70 -13.42
C TYR A 105 19.60 13.88 -14.59
N ALA A 106 19.14 13.67 -15.82
CA ALA A 106 19.98 13.95 -16.97
C ALA A 106 20.33 15.44 -17.11
N SER A 107 19.43 16.35 -16.72
CA SER A 107 19.70 17.80 -16.67
C SER A 107 20.72 18.17 -15.58
N ALA A 108 20.69 17.50 -14.42
CA ALA A 108 21.72 17.69 -13.41
C ALA A 108 23.13 17.34 -13.94
N LEU A 109 23.25 16.27 -14.74
CA LEU A 109 24.52 15.94 -15.43
C LEU A 109 24.88 16.97 -16.51
N ALA A 110 23.87 17.56 -17.18
CA ALA A 110 24.07 18.66 -18.12
C ALA A 110 24.70 19.89 -17.47
N PHE A 111 24.27 20.24 -16.26
CA PHE A 111 24.84 21.35 -15.47
C PHE A 111 26.27 21.04 -15.02
N LEU A 112 26.55 19.79 -14.70
CA LEU A 112 27.89 19.32 -14.32
C LEU A 112 28.83 19.11 -15.52
N ARG A 113 28.32 19.20 -16.75
CA ARG A 113 29.04 18.85 -17.99
C ARG A 113 29.69 17.46 -17.92
N LYS A 114 28.99 16.51 -17.29
CA LYS A 114 29.45 15.14 -17.07
C LYS A 114 28.85 14.22 -18.14
N PRO A 115 29.65 13.69 -19.09
CA PRO A 115 29.17 12.61 -19.95
C PRO A 115 28.94 11.34 -19.12
N ILE A 116 28.00 10.50 -19.56
CA ILE A 116 27.78 9.19 -18.93
C ILE A 116 28.63 8.15 -19.65
N PRO A 117 29.62 7.54 -18.97
CA PRO A 117 30.43 6.49 -19.59
C PRO A 117 29.60 5.21 -19.79
N ALA A 118 30.17 4.17 -20.41
CA ALA A 118 29.49 2.88 -20.53
C ALA A 118 29.36 2.18 -19.16
N LEU A 119 28.21 2.31 -18.51
CA LEU A 119 27.95 1.74 -17.18
C LEU A 119 27.42 0.31 -17.27
N THR A 120 26.49 0.04 -18.20
CA THR A 120 25.83 -1.27 -18.35
C THR A 120 25.71 -1.70 -19.80
N ASP A 121 25.60 -3.02 -20.05
CA ASP A 121 25.49 -3.59 -21.40
C ASP A 121 24.19 -3.11 -22.06
N GLU A 122 23.14 -2.99 -21.24
CA GLU A 122 21.85 -2.41 -21.59
C GLU A 122 22.00 -0.96 -22.08
N GLN A 123 22.70 -0.10 -21.34
CA GLN A 123 22.96 1.28 -21.78
C GLN A 123 23.66 1.28 -23.14
N VAL A 124 24.74 0.51 -23.30
CA VAL A 124 25.53 0.53 -24.54
C VAL A 124 24.72 0.01 -25.73
N ARG A 125 23.89 -1.00 -25.50
CA ARG A 125 23.05 -1.63 -26.52
C ARG A 125 21.91 -0.74 -27.02
N PHE A 126 21.46 0.23 -26.23
CA PHE A 126 20.28 1.04 -26.59
C PHE A 126 20.59 2.53 -26.76
N LEU A 127 21.46 3.09 -25.91
CA LEU A 127 21.82 4.51 -25.92
C LEU A 127 23.12 4.80 -26.69
N GLY A 128 24.03 3.83 -26.77
CA GLY A 128 25.31 3.99 -27.46
C GLY A 128 26.54 3.92 -26.54
N ARG A 129 27.73 4.12 -27.11
CA ARG A 129 29.02 3.86 -26.43
C ARG A 129 29.22 4.70 -25.16
N GLU A 130 28.65 5.89 -25.17
CA GLU A 130 28.57 6.83 -24.08
C GLU A 130 27.37 7.74 -24.32
N VAL A 131 26.88 8.41 -23.28
CA VAL A 131 25.97 9.55 -23.45
C VAL A 131 26.83 10.81 -23.43
N ALA A 132 27.14 11.31 -24.63
CA ALA A 132 28.01 12.47 -24.79
C ALA A 132 27.32 13.78 -24.41
N ILE A 133 28.14 14.75 -23.97
CA ILE A 133 27.73 16.14 -23.77
C ILE A 133 27.87 16.91 -25.09
N ILE A 134 26.80 17.58 -25.51
CA ILE A 134 26.76 18.53 -26.61
C ILE A 134 26.98 19.94 -26.04
N ASP A 135 27.82 20.72 -26.70
CA ASP A 135 28.10 22.10 -26.29
C ASP A 135 26.85 22.96 -26.35
N TYR A 136 26.65 23.75 -25.29
CA TYR A 136 25.52 24.66 -25.18
C TYR A 136 25.49 25.66 -26.34
N ALA A 137 24.31 25.85 -26.88
CA ALA A 137 23.96 26.98 -27.73
C ALA A 137 22.47 27.31 -27.47
N PRO A 138 22.04 28.58 -27.64
CA PRO A 138 20.66 28.94 -27.36
C PRO A 138 19.66 28.14 -28.20
N SER A 139 18.52 27.79 -27.59
CA SER A 139 17.43 27.02 -28.21
C SER A 139 16.94 27.68 -29.49
N GLY A 140 16.58 26.87 -30.49
CA GLY A 140 16.12 27.35 -31.80
C GLY A 140 17.18 28.03 -32.69
N THR A 141 18.45 28.09 -32.29
CA THR A 141 19.53 28.62 -33.13
C THR A 141 20.14 27.58 -34.08
N GLY A 142 20.60 28.02 -35.25
CA GLY A 142 21.36 27.17 -36.17
C GLY A 142 22.67 26.63 -35.58
N PHE A 143 23.22 27.29 -34.56
CA PHE A 143 24.40 26.83 -33.82
C PHE A 143 24.10 25.58 -32.99
N LEU A 144 22.97 25.55 -32.26
CA LEU A 144 22.54 24.37 -31.51
C LEU A 144 22.34 23.18 -32.45
N ALA A 145 21.61 23.41 -33.54
CA ALA A 145 21.35 22.37 -34.54
C ALA A 145 22.65 21.81 -35.17
N LYS A 146 23.68 22.64 -35.35
CA LYS A 146 25.01 22.22 -35.83
C LYS A 146 25.83 21.48 -34.77
N ASN A 147 25.75 21.88 -33.50
CA ASN A 147 26.43 21.21 -32.41
C ASN A 147 25.87 19.80 -32.17
N VAL A 148 24.55 19.67 -32.20
CA VAL A 148 23.86 18.38 -32.12
C VAL A 148 24.26 17.49 -33.30
N GLN A 149 24.24 18.02 -34.53
CA GLN A 149 24.63 17.29 -35.74
C GLN A 149 26.02 16.64 -35.63
N LYS A 150 27.02 17.36 -35.10
CA LYS A 150 28.39 16.86 -34.95
C LYS A 150 28.50 15.61 -34.06
N LYS A 151 27.58 15.43 -33.11
CA LYS A 151 27.60 14.31 -32.16
C LYS A 151 26.72 13.16 -32.60
N VAL A 152 25.52 13.42 -33.15
CA VAL A 152 24.57 12.36 -33.54
C VAL A 152 25.06 11.44 -34.67
N VAL A 153 26.07 11.87 -35.44
CA VAL A 153 26.75 11.05 -36.46
C VAL A 153 27.60 9.91 -35.88
N SER A 154 27.87 9.89 -34.57
CA SER A 154 28.56 8.77 -33.90
C SER A 154 27.77 7.46 -33.98
N GLY A 155 26.47 7.56 -34.23
CA GLY A 155 25.55 6.44 -34.24
C GLY A 155 25.01 6.08 -32.85
N ASP A 156 25.30 6.88 -31.81
CA ASP A 156 24.66 6.79 -30.50
C ASP A 156 23.23 7.37 -30.57
N ASN A 157 22.39 6.99 -29.61
CA ASN A 157 20.96 7.27 -29.61
C ASN A 157 20.49 8.15 -28.44
N ALA A 158 21.41 8.57 -27.56
CA ALA A 158 21.08 9.54 -26.50
C ALA A 158 22.23 10.51 -26.26
N PHE A 159 21.88 11.77 -26.02
CA PHE A 159 22.81 12.87 -25.81
C PHE A 159 22.28 13.84 -24.77
N ILE A 160 23.19 14.46 -24.02
CA ILE A 160 22.87 15.54 -23.07
C ILE A 160 23.39 16.85 -23.66
N ILE A 161 22.56 17.88 -23.71
CA ILE A 161 22.95 19.23 -24.13
C ILE A 161 23.29 20.04 -22.88
N ALA A 162 24.53 20.52 -22.78
CA ALA A 162 25.00 21.27 -21.62
C ALA A 162 24.06 22.43 -21.29
N ASN A 163 23.69 22.60 -20.01
CA ASN A 163 22.79 23.67 -19.53
C ASN A 163 21.42 23.78 -20.24
N HIS A 164 20.93 22.70 -20.85
CA HIS A 164 19.69 22.74 -21.61
C HIS A 164 18.80 21.52 -21.29
N GLY A 165 18.85 20.47 -22.10
CA GLY A 165 18.06 19.26 -21.93
C GLY A 165 18.72 18.07 -22.60
N VAL A 166 17.96 17.02 -22.92
CA VAL A 166 18.46 15.79 -23.52
C VAL A 166 17.83 15.54 -24.89
N VAL A 167 18.49 14.75 -25.71
CA VAL A 167 17.95 14.28 -27.00
C VAL A 167 18.09 12.77 -27.05
N ALA A 168 16.96 12.07 -27.18
CA ALA A 168 16.89 10.63 -27.37
C ALA A 168 16.31 10.30 -28.77
N LEU A 169 16.94 9.37 -29.45
CA LEU A 169 16.66 8.98 -30.83
C LEU A 169 16.13 7.54 -30.86
N GLY A 170 15.17 7.27 -31.74
CA GLY A 170 14.63 5.93 -31.95
C GLY A 170 14.47 5.60 -33.42
N THR A 171 14.61 4.31 -33.72
CA THR A 171 14.24 3.71 -35.02
C THR A 171 12.73 3.74 -35.26
N ASP A 172 11.95 3.95 -34.21
CA ASP A 172 10.51 4.00 -34.15
C ASP A 172 10.07 4.78 -32.88
N PRO A 173 8.79 5.19 -32.78
CA PRO A 173 8.26 5.93 -31.63
C PRO A 173 8.54 5.28 -30.27
N ASP A 174 8.26 3.98 -30.14
CA ASP A 174 8.39 3.24 -28.88
C ASP A 174 9.86 3.18 -28.44
N ARG A 175 10.77 2.97 -29.40
CA ARG A 175 12.21 2.96 -29.14
C ARG A 175 12.71 4.31 -28.67
N ALA A 176 12.21 5.42 -29.22
CA ALA A 176 12.62 6.75 -28.78
C ALA A 176 12.16 7.04 -27.33
N VAL A 177 10.93 6.66 -26.97
CA VAL A 177 10.43 6.76 -25.58
C VAL A 177 11.23 5.87 -24.64
N PHE A 178 11.51 4.62 -25.04
CA PHE A 178 12.32 3.69 -24.25
C PHE A 178 13.75 4.23 -24.03
N ASN A 179 14.40 4.74 -25.08
CA ASN A 179 15.75 5.28 -24.98
C ASN A 179 15.80 6.52 -24.06
N MET A 180 14.79 7.38 -24.11
CA MET A 180 14.66 8.49 -23.17
C MET A 180 14.50 7.99 -21.72
N ALA A 181 13.60 7.03 -21.48
CA ALA A 181 13.39 6.48 -20.13
C ALA A 181 14.67 5.81 -19.57
N LEU A 182 15.38 5.06 -20.41
CA LEU A 182 16.65 4.43 -20.05
C LEU A 182 17.73 5.48 -19.76
N LEU A 183 17.77 6.59 -20.53
CA LEU A 183 18.70 7.69 -20.26
C LEU A 183 18.50 8.26 -18.86
N GLU A 184 17.26 8.47 -18.42
CA GLU A 184 16.99 9.00 -17.07
C GLU A 184 17.35 8.00 -15.97
N LYS A 185 17.03 6.72 -16.16
CA LYS A 185 17.42 5.62 -15.26
C LYS A 185 18.95 5.54 -15.10
N VAL A 186 19.70 5.66 -16.19
CA VAL A 186 21.16 5.61 -16.15
C VAL A 186 21.74 6.91 -15.57
N SER A 187 21.10 8.05 -15.81
CA SER A 187 21.50 9.35 -15.25
C SER A 187 21.39 9.39 -13.73
N ILE A 188 20.28 8.91 -13.14
CA ILE A 188 20.13 8.84 -11.69
C ILE A 188 21.15 7.89 -11.07
N ALA A 189 21.37 6.71 -11.66
CA ALA A 189 22.35 5.75 -11.17
C ALA A 189 23.78 6.33 -11.21
N TYR A 190 24.13 7.06 -12.27
CA TYR A 190 25.44 7.69 -12.40
C TYR A 190 25.63 8.83 -11.39
N LEU A 191 24.63 9.69 -11.22
CA LEU A 191 24.66 10.77 -10.22
C LEU A 191 24.82 10.22 -8.81
N MET A 192 24.04 9.20 -8.43
CA MET A 192 24.15 8.56 -7.13
C MET A 192 25.55 7.97 -6.90
N ALA A 193 26.14 7.35 -7.93
CA ALA A 193 27.49 6.83 -7.85
C ALA A 193 28.53 7.95 -7.68
N LEU A 194 28.37 9.08 -8.40
CA LEU A 194 29.24 10.25 -8.28
C LEU A 194 29.13 10.93 -6.91
N THR A 195 27.96 10.91 -6.28
CA THR A 195 27.72 11.52 -4.96
C THR A 195 27.99 10.58 -3.79
N SER A 196 28.34 9.31 -4.05
CA SER A 196 28.71 8.35 -3.01
C SER A 196 30.10 8.64 -2.44
N GLU A 197 30.33 8.34 -1.14
CA GLU A 197 31.62 8.55 -0.47
C GLU A 197 32.80 7.85 -1.18
N ALA A 198 32.54 6.81 -1.95
CA ALA A 198 33.56 6.08 -2.70
C ALA A 198 33.99 6.80 -4.00
N GLY A 199 33.13 7.64 -4.60
CA GLY A 199 33.40 8.44 -5.82
C GLY A 199 33.86 7.67 -7.07
N LYS A 200 33.99 6.34 -6.99
CA LYS A 200 34.64 5.51 -8.00
C LYS A 200 33.58 4.79 -8.83
N VAL A 201 33.57 5.09 -10.12
CA VAL A 201 32.64 4.48 -11.09
C VAL A 201 33.40 3.48 -11.96
N TYR A 202 32.96 2.23 -11.94
CA TYR A 202 33.46 1.19 -12.83
C TYR A 202 32.65 1.18 -14.12
N THR A 203 33.34 1.01 -15.25
CA THR A 203 32.75 1.06 -16.59
C THR A 203 33.01 -0.25 -17.32
N ILE A 204 32.19 -0.52 -18.33
CA ILE A 204 32.34 -1.71 -19.16
C ILE A 204 33.68 -1.67 -19.89
N PRO A 205 34.47 -2.76 -19.86
CA PRO A 205 35.71 -2.86 -20.62
C PRO A 205 35.50 -2.53 -22.11
N ALA A 206 36.45 -1.83 -22.72
CA ALA A 206 36.31 -1.32 -24.08
C ALA A 206 35.96 -2.41 -25.12
N THR A 207 36.47 -3.63 -24.97
CA THR A 207 36.16 -4.78 -25.84
C THR A 207 34.70 -5.20 -25.76
N ILE A 208 34.13 -5.25 -24.54
CA ILE A 208 32.73 -5.61 -24.32
C ILE A 208 31.80 -4.50 -24.81
N ARG A 209 32.19 -3.23 -24.61
CA ARG A 209 31.47 -2.06 -25.13
C ARG A 209 31.33 -2.09 -26.65
N GLU A 210 32.41 -2.40 -27.39
CA GLU A 210 32.33 -2.50 -28.86
C GLU A 210 31.47 -3.67 -29.32
N ILE A 211 31.47 -4.80 -28.60
CA ILE A 211 30.57 -5.93 -28.91
C ILE A 211 29.11 -5.53 -28.70
N ALA A 212 28.79 -4.89 -27.57
CA ALA A 212 27.45 -4.40 -27.26
C ALA A 212 26.96 -3.37 -28.28
N PHE A 213 27.82 -2.43 -28.66
CA PHE A 213 27.51 -1.45 -29.69
C PHE A 213 27.35 -2.08 -31.09
N GLY A 214 28.14 -3.11 -31.40
CA GLY A 214 27.94 -3.90 -32.62
C GLY A 214 26.56 -4.58 -32.67
N LYS A 215 26.04 -5.01 -31.52
CA LYS A 215 24.66 -5.53 -31.41
C LYS A 215 23.61 -4.45 -31.61
N LEU A 216 23.81 -3.23 -31.07
CA LEU A 216 22.94 -2.08 -31.35
C LEU A 216 22.80 -1.85 -32.86
N LYS A 217 23.93 -1.76 -33.58
CA LYS A 217 23.92 -1.54 -35.04
C LYS A 217 23.26 -2.70 -35.81
N LYS A 218 23.35 -3.93 -35.31
CA LYS A 218 22.67 -5.09 -35.89
C LYS A 218 21.16 -5.05 -35.62
N ASP A 219 20.76 -4.67 -34.41
CA ASP A 219 19.36 -4.52 -34.01
C ASP A 219 18.69 -3.39 -34.83
N GLU A 220 19.36 -2.25 -35.01
CA GLU A 220 18.90 -1.14 -35.87
C GLU A 220 18.70 -1.57 -37.33
N LYS A 221 19.66 -2.31 -37.91
CA LYS A 221 19.53 -2.84 -39.27
C LYS A 221 18.37 -3.83 -39.40
N ARG A 222 18.15 -4.68 -38.39
CA ARG A 222 17.04 -5.64 -38.37
C ARG A 222 15.69 -4.93 -38.29
N ILE A 223 15.57 -3.93 -37.42
CA ILE A 223 14.34 -3.15 -37.25
C ILE A 223 14.06 -2.33 -38.52
N ALA A 224 15.08 -1.70 -39.11
CA ALA A 224 14.94 -0.99 -40.39
C ALA A 224 14.45 -1.91 -41.52
N ALA A 225 14.84 -3.19 -41.53
CA ALA A 225 14.35 -4.19 -42.49
C ALA A 225 12.91 -4.67 -42.20
N GLN A 226 12.40 -4.47 -40.98
CA GLN A 226 11.02 -4.78 -40.59
C GLN A 226 10.04 -3.63 -40.88
N ILE A 227 10.54 -2.40 -41.05
CA ILE A 227 9.73 -1.19 -41.34
C ILE A 227 9.36 -1.08 -42.85
N VAL A 228 9.28 -2.19 -43.58
CA VAL A 228 8.80 -2.20 -44.99
C VAL A 228 7.28 -2.41 -45.06
N ASP A 229 6.68 -3.03 -44.05
CA ASP A 229 5.23 -3.17 -43.91
C ASP A 229 4.78 -2.53 -42.60
N ALA A 230 3.91 -1.53 -42.68
CA ALA A 230 3.35 -0.85 -41.52
C ALA A 230 2.52 -1.84 -40.68
N VAL A 231 3.06 -2.29 -39.56
CA VAL A 231 2.31 -3.06 -38.57
C VAL A 231 1.58 -2.05 -37.67
N GLU A 232 0.24 -2.11 -37.66
CA GLU A 232 -0.57 -1.35 -36.71
C GLU A 232 -0.22 -1.77 -35.27
N PRO A 233 0.03 -0.81 -34.36
CA PRO A 233 0.31 -1.13 -32.98
C PRO A 233 -0.93 -1.77 -32.33
N VAL A 234 -0.72 -2.92 -31.69
CA VAL A 234 -1.73 -3.61 -30.90
C VAL A 234 -2.02 -2.76 -29.66
N ARG A 235 -3.14 -2.04 -29.66
CA ARG A 235 -3.72 -1.45 -28.45
C ARG A 235 -4.41 -2.52 -27.62
N VAL A 236 -4.03 -2.63 -26.35
CA VAL A 236 -4.96 -3.05 -25.30
C VAL A 236 -5.88 -1.86 -25.06
N PRO A 237 -7.22 -1.98 -25.12
CA PRO A 237 -8.10 -0.83 -24.97
C PRO A 237 -7.99 -0.26 -23.56
N SER A 238 -7.40 0.92 -23.45
CA SER A 238 -7.45 1.78 -22.26
C SER A 238 -8.60 2.77 -22.43
N ASP A 239 -9.84 2.28 -22.37
CA ASP A 239 -11.02 3.15 -22.24
C ASP A 239 -11.30 3.43 -20.74
N GLU A 240 -10.25 3.72 -19.97
CA GLU A 240 -10.37 4.48 -18.73
C GLU A 240 -9.55 5.76 -18.87
N VAL A 241 -10.28 6.86 -19.00
CA VAL A 241 -9.75 8.23 -18.94
C VAL A 241 -9.12 8.43 -17.56
N LEU A 242 -7.80 8.59 -17.50
CA LEU A 242 -7.13 9.19 -16.34
C LEU A 242 -7.34 10.72 -16.41
N PRO A 243 -7.75 11.38 -15.32
CA PRO A 243 -8.23 12.74 -15.39
C PRO A 243 -7.09 13.77 -15.25
N SER A 244 -7.24 14.92 -15.92
CA SER A 244 -6.24 16.00 -15.98
C SER A 244 -5.96 16.63 -14.61
N VAL A 245 -4.79 17.25 -14.39
CA VAL A 245 -4.44 17.89 -13.10
C VAL A 245 -5.33 19.13 -12.79
N SER A 246 -6.15 19.59 -13.74
CA SER A 246 -7.22 20.59 -13.52
C SER A 246 -8.62 20.00 -13.33
N GLU A 247 -8.75 18.68 -13.46
CA GLU A 247 -9.91 17.88 -13.13
C GLU A 247 -9.39 16.69 -12.32
N ILE A 248 -9.11 16.86 -11.02
CA ILE A 248 -9.15 15.69 -10.14
C ILE A 248 -10.56 15.13 -10.37
N ALA A 249 -10.71 14.00 -11.06
CA ALA A 249 -11.98 13.28 -11.02
C ALA A 249 -12.34 13.25 -9.55
N GLU A 250 -13.42 13.93 -9.18
CA GLU A 250 -13.73 14.18 -7.77
C GLU A 250 -13.50 12.87 -7.06
N VAL A 251 -12.45 12.80 -6.22
CA VAL A 251 -12.28 11.62 -5.38
C VAL A 251 -13.62 11.54 -4.66
N PRO A 252 -14.41 10.47 -4.87
CA PRO A 252 -15.86 10.53 -4.67
C PRO A 252 -16.14 11.20 -3.34
N GLN A 253 -16.89 12.30 -3.40
CA GLN A 253 -16.92 13.25 -2.28
C GLN A 253 -17.47 12.60 -1.01
N LYS A 254 -18.27 11.53 -1.16
CA LYS A 254 -18.87 10.82 -0.04
C LYS A 254 -18.35 9.38 0.05
N PRO A 255 -18.06 8.90 1.27
CA PRO A 255 -17.62 7.52 1.51
C PRO A 255 -18.65 6.47 1.08
N GLU A 256 -19.93 6.83 1.04
CA GLU A 256 -21.06 5.96 0.71
C GLU A 256 -21.01 5.52 -0.76
N ASP A 257 -20.53 6.39 -1.64
CA ASP A 257 -20.46 6.18 -3.09
C ASP A 257 -19.35 5.18 -3.47
N LEU A 258 -18.38 4.95 -2.58
CA LEU A 258 -17.30 3.99 -2.77
C LEU A 258 -17.67 2.56 -2.34
N GLY A 259 -18.73 2.41 -1.55
CA GLY A 259 -19.15 1.13 -0.97
C GLY A 259 -18.25 0.64 0.17
N TYR A 260 -18.52 -0.59 0.60
CA TYR A 260 -17.87 -1.22 1.75
C TYR A 260 -17.34 -2.61 1.39
N SER A 261 -16.31 -3.05 2.10
CA SER A 261 -15.66 -4.34 1.90
C SER A 261 -16.52 -5.53 2.30
N ILE A 262 -17.55 -5.30 3.12
CA ILE A 262 -18.55 -6.31 3.47
C ILE A 262 -19.70 -6.19 2.46
N SER A 263 -19.76 -7.14 1.53
CA SER A 263 -20.80 -7.22 0.50
C SER A 263 -22.10 -7.83 1.04
N GLU A 264 -21.96 -8.85 1.89
CA GLU A 264 -23.02 -9.54 2.60
C GLU A 264 -22.58 -9.71 4.06
N TYR A 265 -23.45 -9.34 5.01
CA TYR A 265 -23.14 -9.55 6.42
C TYR A 265 -23.41 -11.01 6.79
N LEU A 266 -22.47 -11.64 7.53
CA LEU A 266 -22.61 -13.05 7.89
C LEU A 266 -23.89 -13.34 8.70
N ASP A 267 -24.40 -14.56 8.56
CA ASP A 267 -25.33 -15.13 9.53
C ASP A 267 -24.56 -15.48 10.80
N VAL A 268 -24.64 -14.60 11.79
CA VAL A 268 -23.94 -14.73 13.07
C VAL A 268 -24.43 -15.94 13.86
N ASP A 269 -25.73 -16.22 13.84
CA ASP A 269 -26.30 -17.34 14.60
C ASP A 269 -25.86 -18.67 14.00
N ASP A 270 -25.89 -18.79 12.66
CA ASP A 270 -25.38 -19.98 11.97
C ASP A 270 -23.88 -20.16 12.20
N THR A 271 -23.11 -19.08 12.06
CA THR A 271 -21.66 -19.11 12.26
C THR A 271 -21.32 -19.54 13.69
N MET A 272 -21.96 -18.95 14.70
CA MET A 272 -21.75 -19.32 16.10
C MET A 272 -22.20 -20.77 16.39
N ARG A 273 -23.25 -21.26 15.73
CA ARG A 273 -23.69 -22.66 15.81
C ARG A 273 -22.62 -23.61 15.25
N ARG A 274 -22.04 -23.31 14.08
CA ARG A 274 -20.95 -24.08 13.46
C ARG A 274 -19.68 -24.06 14.31
N LEU A 275 -19.30 -22.89 14.83
CA LEU A 275 -18.15 -22.72 15.73
C LEU A 275 -18.33 -23.52 17.04
N LYS A 276 -19.55 -23.53 17.60
CA LYS A 276 -19.87 -24.37 18.77
C LYS A 276 -19.78 -25.86 18.44
N ALA A 277 -20.20 -26.27 17.25
CA ALA A 277 -20.08 -27.65 16.79
C ALA A 277 -18.61 -28.08 16.66
N LEU A 278 -17.75 -27.24 16.06
CA LEU A 278 -16.29 -27.46 16.01
C LEU A 278 -15.71 -27.66 17.42
N VAL A 279 -16.06 -26.79 18.37
CA VAL A 279 -15.57 -26.88 19.75
C VAL A 279 -16.14 -28.09 20.49
N ALA A 280 -17.26 -28.67 20.05
CA ALA A 280 -17.84 -29.88 20.65
C ALA A 280 -17.20 -31.19 20.15
N GLN A 281 -16.50 -31.15 19.01
CA GLN A 281 -15.88 -32.32 18.40
C GLN A 281 -14.43 -32.55 18.89
N PRO A 282 -13.91 -33.79 18.74
CA PRO A 282 -12.49 -34.08 18.93
C PRO A 282 -11.61 -33.24 18.00
N LEU A 283 -10.36 -33.03 18.42
CA LEU A 283 -9.36 -32.34 17.59
C LEU A 283 -9.05 -33.17 16.35
N ARG A 284 -9.03 -32.53 15.18
CA ARG A 284 -8.63 -33.14 13.91
C ARG A 284 -7.48 -32.34 13.31
N GLY A 285 -6.27 -32.85 13.47
CA GLY A 285 -5.03 -32.25 12.97
C GLY A 285 -4.40 -33.03 11.85
N LEU A 286 -3.16 -32.68 11.50
CA LEU A 286 -2.39 -33.39 10.48
C LEU A 286 -2.14 -34.84 10.90
N ARG A 287 -2.06 -35.75 9.91
CA ARG A 287 -1.50 -37.08 10.13
C ARG A 287 -0.07 -36.98 10.65
N HIS A 288 0.36 -37.97 11.42
CA HIS A 288 1.65 -37.93 12.10
C HIS A 288 2.85 -37.79 11.14
N ASP A 289 2.83 -38.53 10.03
CA ASP A 289 3.82 -38.45 8.95
C ASP A 289 3.85 -37.04 8.32
N ALA A 290 2.69 -36.49 7.98
CA ALA A 290 2.58 -35.15 7.40
C ALA A 290 3.06 -34.03 8.34
N LEU A 291 2.88 -34.21 9.65
CA LEU A 291 3.44 -33.29 10.65
C LEU A 291 4.98 -33.38 10.68
N LEU A 292 5.54 -34.58 10.61
CA LEU A 292 7.00 -34.76 10.53
C LEU A 292 7.57 -34.12 9.26
N ASP A 293 6.90 -34.28 8.12
CA ASP A 293 7.30 -33.64 6.86
C ASP A 293 7.22 -32.12 6.94
N THR A 294 6.16 -31.59 7.55
CA THR A 294 6.02 -30.14 7.84
C THR A 294 7.20 -29.65 8.67
N LEU A 295 7.55 -30.34 9.76
CA LEU A 295 8.68 -29.93 10.61
C LEU A 295 10.02 -30.06 9.88
N ASN A 296 10.19 -31.09 9.05
CA ASN A 296 11.38 -31.29 8.24
C ASN A 296 11.54 -30.19 7.17
N TYR A 297 10.44 -29.65 6.63
CA TYR A 297 10.50 -28.46 5.76
C TYR A 297 11.19 -27.30 6.47
N PHE A 298 10.80 -26.95 7.70
CA PHE A 298 11.44 -25.86 8.44
C PHE A 298 12.93 -26.16 8.70
N GLU A 299 13.27 -27.38 9.04
CA GLU A 299 14.65 -27.79 9.31
C GLU A 299 15.56 -27.74 8.06
N THR A 300 15.01 -27.97 6.86
CA THR A 300 15.79 -28.10 5.63
C THR A 300 15.67 -26.92 4.67
N LYS A 301 14.56 -26.17 4.73
CA LYS A 301 14.25 -25.03 3.84
C LYS A 301 14.30 -23.69 4.56
N CYS A 302 14.29 -23.64 5.89
CA CYS A 302 14.29 -22.38 6.67
C CYS A 302 15.54 -22.26 7.57
N THR A 303 16.69 -22.73 7.08
CA THR A 303 17.94 -22.84 7.84
C THR A 303 18.49 -21.50 8.32
N ALA A 304 18.55 -20.48 7.46
CA ALA A 304 19.02 -19.15 7.79
C ALA A 304 18.07 -18.46 8.79
N SER A 305 16.76 -18.65 8.62
CA SER A 305 15.75 -18.20 9.59
C SER A 305 15.97 -18.83 10.98
N LYS A 306 16.29 -20.13 11.03
CA LYS A 306 16.60 -20.85 12.27
C LYS A 306 17.85 -20.26 12.95
N GLU A 307 18.93 -20.09 12.21
CA GLU A 307 20.19 -19.54 12.74
C GLU A 307 20.01 -18.13 13.33
N ILE A 308 19.29 -17.25 12.61
CA ILE A 308 19.00 -15.90 13.09
C ILE A 308 18.17 -15.94 14.37
N THR A 309 17.13 -16.78 14.41
CA THR A 309 16.29 -16.96 15.59
C THR A 309 17.09 -17.42 16.80
N GLU A 310 17.95 -18.43 16.65
CA GLU A 310 18.76 -18.95 17.76
C GLU A 310 19.73 -17.90 18.30
N ARG A 311 20.25 -17.01 17.45
CA ARG A 311 21.00 -15.84 17.92
C ARG A 311 20.08 -14.83 18.61
N ALA A 312 18.89 -14.56 18.06
CA ALA A 312 17.94 -13.60 18.60
C ALA A 312 17.47 -14.00 20.00
N LYS A 313 17.20 -15.29 20.26
CA LYS A 313 16.81 -15.82 21.60
C LYS A 313 17.81 -15.48 22.70
N LYS A 314 19.09 -15.24 22.37
CA LYS A 314 20.13 -14.85 23.34
C LYS A 314 20.01 -13.38 23.79
N ARG A 315 19.28 -12.55 23.04
CA ARG A 315 19.23 -11.09 23.22
C ARG A 315 17.81 -10.52 23.30
N ILE A 316 16.83 -11.24 22.79
CA ILE A 316 15.43 -10.83 22.68
C ILE A 316 14.58 -11.89 23.40
N PRO A 317 13.67 -11.52 24.33
CA PRO A 317 12.78 -12.46 24.99
C PRO A 317 12.00 -13.30 23.97
N GLY A 318 12.18 -14.63 24.01
CA GLY A 318 11.54 -15.53 23.05
C GLY A 318 12.05 -15.42 21.61
N GLY A 319 13.08 -14.60 21.34
CA GLY A 319 13.66 -14.39 20.01
C GLY A 319 12.91 -13.43 19.10
N VAL A 320 11.82 -12.81 19.55
CA VAL A 320 10.96 -11.93 18.75
C VAL A 320 10.53 -10.68 19.50
N GLN A 321 10.37 -9.57 18.77
CA GLN A 321 9.96 -8.27 19.32
C GLN A 321 8.45 -8.02 19.21
N HIS A 322 7.71 -8.86 18.48
CA HIS A 322 6.28 -8.68 18.24
C HIS A 322 5.49 -9.99 18.39
N ASN A 323 4.31 -9.91 19.00
CA ASN A 323 3.45 -11.06 19.31
C ASN A 323 2.61 -11.56 18.13
N LEU A 324 2.70 -10.92 16.96
CA LEU A 324 2.06 -11.41 15.72
C LEU A 324 2.95 -12.41 14.96
N ALA A 325 4.24 -12.49 15.28
CA ALA A 325 5.15 -13.40 14.61
C ALA A 325 4.68 -14.84 14.82
N PHE A 326 4.58 -15.59 13.72
CA PHE A 326 4.37 -17.03 13.77
C PHE A 326 5.68 -17.66 14.26
N ASN A 327 5.65 -18.31 15.44
CA ASN A 327 6.87 -18.70 16.17
C ASN A 327 7.11 -20.21 16.22
N TYR A 328 6.32 -21.03 15.52
CA TYR A 328 6.39 -22.49 15.62
C TYR A 328 6.77 -23.13 14.27
N PRO A 329 7.80 -23.99 14.18
CA PRO A 329 8.72 -24.38 15.25
C PRO A 329 9.69 -23.26 15.65
N PHE A 330 9.91 -22.28 14.77
CA PHE A 330 10.65 -21.05 15.03
C PHE A 330 10.16 -19.92 14.09
N PRO A 331 10.42 -18.63 14.42
CA PRO A 331 10.10 -17.51 13.56
C PRO A 331 10.84 -17.52 12.22
N LEU A 332 10.14 -17.18 11.15
CA LEU A 332 10.72 -16.93 9.83
C LEU A 332 11.33 -15.52 9.79
N ALA A 333 12.53 -15.40 9.23
CA ALA A 333 13.19 -14.12 9.03
C ALA A 333 12.86 -13.59 7.63
N ILE A 334 11.97 -12.61 7.54
CA ILE A 334 11.49 -12.04 6.26
C ILE A 334 12.42 -10.94 5.75
N ASP A 335 12.75 -11.00 4.46
CA ASP A 335 13.62 -10.03 3.77
C ASP A 335 12.90 -9.10 2.82
N LYS A 336 11.83 -9.59 2.18
CA LYS A 336 11.06 -8.81 1.20
C LYS A 336 9.57 -9.00 1.44
N ALA A 337 8.82 -7.92 1.27
CA ALA A 337 7.37 -7.93 1.21
C ALA A 337 6.95 -7.05 0.01
N GLU A 338 6.21 -7.59 -0.95
CA GLU A 338 5.78 -6.88 -2.16
C GLU A 338 4.44 -7.44 -2.66
N GLY A 339 3.47 -6.54 -2.87
CA GLY A 339 2.11 -6.93 -3.21
C GLY A 339 1.52 -7.86 -2.15
N ALA A 340 1.08 -9.03 -2.57
CA ALA A 340 0.52 -10.10 -1.72
C ALA A 340 1.57 -11.11 -1.22
N HIS A 341 2.88 -10.87 -1.40
CA HIS A 341 3.91 -11.88 -1.15
C HIS A 341 4.98 -11.45 -0.14
N LEU A 342 5.46 -12.43 0.63
CA LEU A 342 6.68 -12.35 1.45
C LEU A 342 7.77 -13.25 0.87
N VAL A 343 9.03 -12.85 1.06
CA VAL A 343 10.20 -13.69 0.79
C VAL A 343 11.06 -13.73 2.05
N ASP A 344 11.37 -14.93 2.53
CA ASP A 344 12.26 -15.11 3.68
C ASP A 344 13.76 -15.07 3.30
N ARG A 345 14.61 -15.07 4.33
CA ARG A 345 16.08 -15.11 4.22
C ARG A 345 16.61 -16.32 3.47
N ASP A 346 15.84 -17.40 3.41
CA ASP A 346 16.19 -18.64 2.72
C ASP A 346 15.71 -18.63 1.25
N GLY A 347 14.99 -17.58 0.82
CA GLY A 347 14.48 -17.41 -0.54
C GLY A 347 13.12 -18.06 -0.79
N ASN A 348 12.46 -18.57 0.26
CA ASN A 348 11.12 -19.14 0.13
C ASN A 348 10.09 -18.02 -0.03
N VAL A 349 9.11 -18.25 -0.92
CA VAL A 349 8.05 -17.28 -1.23
C VAL A 349 6.74 -17.71 -0.61
N TYR A 350 6.06 -16.77 0.04
CA TYR A 350 4.79 -17.01 0.72
C TYR A 350 3.73 -16.00 0.29
N ILE A 351 2.47 -16.44 0.24
CA ILE A 351 1.31 -15.54 0.18
C ILE A 351 1.07 -14.95 1.58
N ASP A 352 0.99 -13.62 1.66
CA ASP A 352 0.89 -12.86 2.90
C ASP A 352 -0.56 -12.57 3.30
N PHE A 353 -1.16 -13.48 4.05
CA PHE A 353 -2.43 -13.20 4.73
C PHE A 353 -2.24 -12.74 6.18
N LEU A 354 -0.99 -12.60 6.66
CA LEU A 354 -0.72 -11.97 7.95
C LEU A 354 -0.85 -10.46 7.83
N GLN A 355 -0.29 -9.87 6.77
CA GLN A 355 -0.31 -8.44 6.45
C GLN A 355 0.07 -7.55 7.63
N ALA A 356 1.05 -7.96 8.43
CA ALA A 356 1.43 -7.31 9.70
C ALA A 356 0.24 -7.03 10.66
N GLY A 357 -0.80 -7.86 10.61
CA GLY A 357 -2.04 -7.69 11.36
C GLY A 357 -3.09 -6.80 10.67
N GLY A 358 -3.00 -6.59 9.37
CA GLY A 358 -4.00 -5.90 8.54
C GLY A 358 -3.76 -4.43 8.12
N PRO A 359 -2.65 -3.70 8.43
CA PRO A 359 -2.48 -2.32 7.96
C PRO A 359 -2.31 -2.13 6.43
N THR A 360 -1.81 -3.12 5.70
CA THR A 360 -1.39 -2.97 4.28
C THR A 360 -2.53 -3.26 3.30
N ILE A 361 -3.62 -2.48 3.37
CA ILE A 361 -4.82 -2.67 2.51
C ILE A 361 -4.50 -2.52 1.01
N LEU A 362 -3.53 -1.67 0.66
CA LEU A 362 -3.07 -1.48 -0.73
C LEU A 362 -2.10 -2.59 -1.21
N GLY A 363 -1.74 -3.54 -0.35
CA GLY A 363 -0.63 -4.47 -0.54
C GLY A 363 0.68 -3.95 0.04
N SER A 364 1.65 -4.85 0.20
CA SER A 364 2.97 -4.51 0.74
C SER A 364 3.82 -3.76 -0.29
N ASN A 365 4.59 -2.76 0.19
CA ASN A 365 5.51 -1.96 -0.63
C ASN A 365 4.83 -1.27 -1.84
N TYR A 366 3.64 -0.72 -1.63
CA TYR A 366 2.86 -0.06 -2.69
C TYR A 366 3.54 1.25 -3.18
N GLY A 367 4.07 1.20 -4.40
CA GLY A 367 4.91 2.24 -5.01
C GLY A 367 4.36 3.67 -4.91
N PRO A 368 3.10 3.94 -5.32
CA PRO A 368 2.55 5.29 -5.30
C PRO A 368 2.58 5.99 -3.93
N VAL A 369 2.38 5.23 -2.84
CA VAL A 369 2.49 5.79 -1.47
C VAL A 369 3.95 5.98 -1.10
N ASN A 370 4.80 4.97 -1.35
CA ASN A 370 6.20 4.99 -0.96
C ASN A 370 6.98 6.13 -1.63
N GLU A 371 6.73 6.39 -2.90
CA GLU A 371 7.37 7.47 -3.66
C GLU A 371 7.04 8.85 -3.07
N GLN A 372 5.77 9.09 -2.73
CA GLN A 372 5.33 10.35 -2.12
C GLN A 372 5.89 10.52 -0.70
N VAL A 373 5.88 9.46 0.10
CA VAL A 373 6.45 9.48 1.45
C VAL A 373 7.96 9.73 1.39
N ALA A 374 8.68 9.09 0.47
CA ALA A 374 10.11 9.31 0.27
C ALA A 374 10.40 10.76 -0.13
N ALA A 375 9.58 11.36 -1.00
CA ALA A 375 9.70 12.77 -1.37
C ALA A 375 9.54 13.69 -0.14
N VAL A 376 8.53 13.47 0.71
CA VAL A 376 8.33 14.24 1.94
C VAL A 376 9.54 14.10 2.88
N VAL A 377 9.97 12.86 3.15
CA VAL A 377 11.12 12.60 4.04
C VAL A 377 12.40 13.23 3.52
N SER A 378 12.63 13.23 2.21
CA SER A 378 13.81 13.87 1.59
C SER A 378 13.85 15.39 1.79
N GLN A 379 12.69 16.03 1.98
CA GLN A 379 12.57 17.47 2.16
C GLN A 379 12.56 17.89 3.63
N SER A 380 11.72 17.25 4.45
CA SER A 380 11.52 17.64 5.86
C SER A 380 12.33 16.82 6.87
N GLY A 381 12.91 15.70 6.42
CA GLY A 381 13.33 14.62 7.31
C GLY A 381 12.12 13.80 7.83
N PRO A 382 12.39 12.66 8.48
CA PRO A 382 11.32 11.76 8.95
C PRO A 382 10.60 12.28 10.20
N VAL A 383 11.25 13.13 10.99
CA VAL A 383 10.75 13.70 12.25
C VAL A 383 11.36 15.08 12.46
N THR A 384 10.52 16.09 12.70
CA THR A 384 10.94 17.49 12.93
C THR A 384 10.77 17.94 14.39
N GLY A 385 9.87 17.31 15.14
CA GLY A 385 9.46 17.74 16.48
C GLY A 385 8.63 19.04 16.50
N LEU A 386 8.29 19.57 15.33
CA LEU A 386 7.49 20.78 15.12
C LEU A 386 6.35 20.48 14.15
N PHE A 387 5.34 21.35 14.14
CA PHE A 387 4.18 21.22 13.29
C PHE A 387 4.54 21.10 11.80
N HIS A 388 4.01 20.08 11.14
CA HIS A 388 4.17 19.85 9.70
C HIS A 388 2.80 19.78 9.01
N GLU A 389 2.69 20.27 7.77
CA GLU A 389 1.41 20.37 7.04
C GLU A 389 0.64 19.04 6.90
N TYR A 390 1.34 17.91 6.85
CA TYR A 390 0.70 16.58 6.75
C TYR A 390 -0.06 16.18 8.01
N GLU A 391 0.20 16.81 9.17
CA GLU A 391 -0.63 16.63 10.36
C GLU A 391 -2.06 17.13 10.09
N LEU A 392 -2.18 18.31 9.48
CA LEU A 392 -3.45 18.89 9.08
C LEU A 392 -4.09 18.09 7.94
N LYS A 393 -3.34 17.81 6.87
CA LYS A 393 -3.86 17.06 5.71
C LYS A 393 -4.41 15.69 6.11
N LEU A 394 -3.75 14.99 7.04
CA LEU A 394 -4.25 13.72 7.58
C LEU A 394 -5.56 13.92 8.37
N ALA A 395 -5.63 14.94 9.23
CA ALA A 395 -6.87 15.22 9.97
C ALA A 395 -8.04 15.58 9.02
N GLU A 396 -7.78 16.39 8.00
CA GLU A 396 -8.77 16.81 7.00
C GLU A 396 -9.29 15.64 6.16
N ILE A 397 -8.40 14.73 5.71
CA ILE A 397 -8.85 13.57 4.93
C ILE A 397 -9.62 12.56 5.79
N ILE A 398 -9.27 12.40 7.07
CA ILE A 398 -10.05 11.61 8.02
C ILE A 398 -11.43 12.23 8.19
N ASN A 399 -11.53 13.54 8.45
CA ASN A 399 -12.80 14.24 8.60
C ASN A 399 -13.66 14.13 7.32
N ARG A 400 -13.05 14.24 6.14
CA ARG A 400 -13.76 14.10 4.86
C ARG A 400 -14.51 12.78 4.75
N TYR A 401 -13.86 11.67 5.06
CA TYR A 401 -14.47 10.33 4.94
C TYR A 401 -15.21 9.86 6.19
N MET A 402 -14.93 10.47 7.34
CA MET A 402 -15.58 10.18 8.61
C MET A 402 -16.00 11.51 9.28
N PRO A 403 -17.09 12.17 8.83
CA PRO A 403 -17.45 13.51 9.29
C PRO A 403 -17.73 13.62 10.80
N HIS A 404 -18.06 12.51 11.47
CA HIS A 404 -18.20 12.46 12.93
C HIS A 404 -16.87 12.64 13.67
N ILE A 405 -15.74 12.58 12.96
CA ILE A 405 -14.42 12.93 13.45
C ILE A 405 -14.18 14.41 13.18
N GLU A 406 -14.76 15.25 14.04
CA GLU A 406 -14.63 16.71 13.96
C GLU A 406 -13.21 17.18 14.32
N MET A 407 -12.55 16.46 15.23
CA MET A 407 -11.17 16.68 15.63
C MET A 407 -10.40 15.36 15.70
N TYR A 408 -9.10 15.41 15.38
CA TYR A 408 -8.21 14.25 15.35
C TYR A 408 -6.86 14.54 16.02
N ARG A 409 -6.29 13.53 16.69
CA ARG A 409 -4.96 13.58 17.28
C ARG A 409 -4.19 12.28 17.00
N SER A 410 -3.04 12.40 16.32
CA SER A 410 -2.12 11.29 16.05
C SER A 410 -1.34 10.86 17.30
N LEU A 411 -1.07 9.56 17.41
CA LEU A 411 -0.35 8.91 18.50
C LEU A 411 0.55 7.77 17.98
N GLY A 412 1.48 7.28 18.80
CA GLY A 412 2.45 6.27 18.39
C GLY A 412 1.86 4.88 18.10
N SER A 413 0.71 4.55 18.67
CA SER A 413 0.06 3.25 18.47
C SER A 413 -1.43 3.24 18.80
N GLY A 414 -2.15 2.22 18.33
CA GLY A 414 -3.53 1.95 18.76
C GLY A 414 -3.68 1.78 20.28
N THR A 415 -2.68 1.19 20.96
CA THR A 415 -2.69 1.08 22.44
C THR A 415 -2.70 2.46 23.10
N GLU A 416 -1.85 3.38 22.63
CA GLU A 416 -1.82 4.76 23.13
C GLU A 416 -3.13 5.50 22.84
N ALA A 417 -3.72 5.25 21.68
CA ALA A 417 -5.00 5.84 21.30
C ALA A 417 -6.16 5.36 22.18
N VAL A 418 -6.19 4.08 22.57
CA VAL A 418 -7.17 3.59 23.56
C VAL A 418 -6.95 4.24 24.92
N MET A 419 -5.70 4.38 25.37
CA MET A 419 -5.38 5.09 26.63
C MET A 419 -5.88 6.54 26.59
N ALA A 420 -5.65 7.23 25.48
CA ALA A 420 -6.09 8.60 25.25
C ALA A 420 -7.62 8.72 25.25
N ALA A 421 -8.32 7.85 24.52
CA ALA A 421 -9.78 7.86 24.44
C ALA A 421 -10.45 7.59 25.80
N VAL A 422 -9.96 6.60 26.55
CA VAL A 422 -10.45 6.32 27.91
C VAL A 422 -10.24 7.52 28.84
N ARG A 423 -9.08 8.17 28.74
CA ARG A 423 -8.76 9.33 29.56
C ARG A 423 -9.63 10.54 29.18
N ALA A 424 -9.85 10.77 27.89
CA ALA A 424 -10.73 11.83 27.38
C ALA A 424 -12.17 11.62 27.83
N ALA A 425 -12.69 10.40 27.72
CA ALA A 425 -14.05 10.09 28.15
C ALA A 425 -14.26 10.35 29.66
N ARG A 426 -13.29 9.96 30.50
CA ARG A 426 -13.35 10.26 31.94
C ARG A 426 -13.26 11.76 32.23
N ALA A 427 -12.35 12.46 31.56
CA ALA A 427 -12.16 13.90 31.77
C ALA A 427 -13.39 14.72 31.34
N HIS A 428 -13.98 14.38 30.20
CA HIS A 428 -15.15 15.08 29.67
C HIS A 428 -16.41 14.77 30.48
N THR A 429 -16.65 13.51 30.85
CA THR A 429 -17.89 13.11 31.56
C THR A 429 -17.84 13.29 33.08
N GLY A 430 -16.65 13.36 33.68
CA GLY A 430 -16.45 13.29 35.13
C GLY A 430 -16.76 11.92 35.75
N LYS A 431 -17.10 10.91 34.93
CA LYS A 431 -17.47 9.56 35.39
C LYS A 431 -16.24 8.66 35.54
N LYS A 432 -16.34 7.64 36.40
CA LYS A 432 -15.18 6.82 36.79
C LYS A 432 -15.02 5.54 35.95
N MET A 433 -16.13 4.85 35.69
CA MET A 433 -16.11 3.47 35.18
C MET A 433 -15.97 3.42 33.67
N VAL A 434 -15.26 2.42 33.16
CA VAL A 434 -15.24 2.04 31.74
C VAL A 434 -15.72 0.61 31.62
N ILE A 435 -16.54 0.34 30.60
CA ILE A 435 -16.96 -1.02 30.25
C ILE A 435 -16.32 -1.39 28.92
N LYS A 436 -15.66 -2.54 28.85
CA LYS A 436 -15.24 -3.15 27.59
C LYS A 436 -15.97 -4.47 27.35
N VAL A 437 -16.03 -4.88 26.09
CA VAL A 437 -16.52 -6.22 25.73
C VAL A 437 -15.44 -7.26 26.03
N GLY A 438 -15.86 -8.38 26.62
CA GLY A 438 -15.00 -9.50 26.99
C GLY A 438 -14.33 -10.16 25.79
N GLY A 439 -13.10 -10.64 25.97
CA GLY A 439 -12.33 -11.24 24.90
C GLY A 439 -11.73 -10.25 23.90
N ALA A 440 -12.19 -8.99 23.86
CA ALA A 440 -11.69 -7.98 22.92
C ALA A 440 -10.27 -7.52 23.26
N TYR A 441 -9.53 -7.13 22.23
CA TYR A 441 -8.16 -6.63 22.30
C TYR A 441 -8.10 -5.14 21.98
N HIS A 442 -7.96 -4.32 23.02
CA HIS A 442 -7.84 -2.86 22.91
C HIS A 442 -6.40 -2.39 23.23
N GLY A 443 -5.41 -3.19 22.84
CA GLY A 443 -4.03 -3.01 23.27
C GLY A 443 -3.71 -3.62 24.64
N TRP A 444 -2.51 -3.32 25.13
CA TRP A 444 -1.93 -3.95 26.32
C TRP A 444 -1.80 -2.99 27.52
N SER A 445 -2.46 -1.83 27.49
CA SER A 445 -2.39 -0.86 28.59
C SER A 445 -3.13 -1.36 29.84
N ASP A 446 -2.64 -0.94 31.00
CA ASP A 446 -3.10 -1.41 32.32
C ASP A 446 -4.62 -1.36 32.50
N THR A 447 -5.29 -0.36 31.92
CA THR A 447 -6.73 -0.16 32.09
C THR A 447 -7.57 -1.17 31.29
N VAL A 448 -7.05 -1.72 30.18
CA VAL A 448 -7.85 -2.48 29.20
C VAL A 448 -7.40 -3.94 29.00
N VAL A 449 -6.29 -4.35 29.62
CA VAL A 449 -5.87 -5.78 29.71
C VAL A 449 -6.84 -6.66 30.51
N TYR A 450 -7.86 -6.06 31.14
CA TYR A 450 -8.92 -6.77 31.85
C TYR A 450 -9.80 -7.57 30.86
N GLY A 451 -10.01 -8.87 31.09
CA GLY A 451 -10.85 -9.73 30.25
C GLY A 451 -10.32 -9.91 28.82
N LEU A 452 -9.00 -9.87 28.62
CA LEU A 452 -8.34 -9.96 27.31
C LEU A 452 -8.40 -11.38 26.73
N ARG A 453 -8.71 -11.53 25.43
CA ARG A 453 -8.79 -12.77 24.63
C ARG A 453 -9.84 -13.81 25.06
N VAL A 454 -9.91 -14.09 26.37
CA VAL A 454 -10.84 -15.04 26.95
C VAL A 454 -11.89 -14.27 27.75
N PRO A 455 -13.17 -14.26 27.34
CA PRO A 455 -14.23 -13.61 28.10
C PRO A 455 -14.35 -14.17 29.52
N GLY A 456 -14.49 -13.28 30.50
CA GLY A 456 -14.58 -13.57 31.94
C GLY A 456 -13.23 -13.87 32.60
N SER A 457 -12.11 -13.70 31.90
CA SER A 457 -10.76 -13.91 32.46
C SER A 457 -10.29 -12.78 33.36
N PHE A 458 -11.00 -11.65 33.39
CA PHE A 458 -10.72 -10.53 34.29
C PHE A 458 -9.22 -10.15 34.33
N ARG A 459 -8.55 -10.26 35.48
CA ARG A 459 -7.15 -9.87 35.66
C ARG A 459 -6.11 -10.96 35.31
N MET A 460 -6.50 -12.08 34.69
CA MET A 460 -5.56 -13.18 34.40
C MET A 460 -4.35 -12.77 33.54
N ASN A 461 -4.54 -11.80 32.63
CA ASN A 461 -3.49 -11.23 31.77
C ASN A 461 -2.81 -9.98 32.37
N ALA A 462 -3.14 -9.58 33.60
CA ALA A 462 -2.67 -8.35 34.24
C ALA A 462 -1.55 -8.58 35.27
N LYS A 463 -0.75 -9.66 35.10
CA LYS A 463 0.40 -9.91 36.00
C LYS A 463 1.39 -8.76 35.90
N GLY A 464 1.78 -8.20 37.04
CA GLY A 464 2.65 -7.02 37.13
C GLY A 464 1.92 -5.67 37.19
N ILE A 465 0.59 -5.65 36.97
CA ILE A 465 -0.21 -4.42 37.02
C ILE A 465 -0.88 -4.28 38.39
N PRO A 466 -0.73 -3.14 39.10
CA PRO A 466 -1.40 -2.91 40.38
C PRO A 466 -2.92 -3.10 40.31
N TRP A 467 -3.52 -3.52 41.43
CA TRP A 467 -4.97 -3.74 41.49
C TRP A 467 -5.78 -2.47 41.18
N GLY A 468 -5.32 -1.32 41.67
CA GLY A 468 -5.97 -0.02 41.43
C GLY A 468 -6.09 0.34 39.94
N ALA A 469 -5.18 -0.13 39.08
CA ALA A 469 -5.17 0.24 37.66
C ALA A 469 -6.36 -0.33 36.87
N THR A 470 -6.95 -1.45 37.31
CA THR A 470 -8.17 -2.02 36.69
C THR A 470 -9.42 -1.85 37.55
N GLU A 471 -9.34 -1.20 38.72
CA GLU A 471 -10.47 -1.08 39.66
C GLU A 471 -11.70 -0.44 39.00
N ARG A 472 -11.46 0.45 38.03
CA ARG A 472 -12.48 1.21 37.30
C ARG A 472 -12.75 0.69 35.90
N THR A 473 -12.37 -0.55 35.61
CA THR A 473 -12.69 -1.24 34.35
C THR A 473 -13.60 -2.42 34.64
N ARG A 474 -14.65 -2.59 33.84
CA ARG A 474 -15.57 -3.72 33.90
C ARG A 474 -15.72 -4.37 32.54
N GLU A 475 -16.19 -5.59 32.57
CA GLU A 475 -16.41 -6.40 31.39
C GLU A 475 -17.91 -6.69 31.22
N ALA A 476 -18.38 -6.58 29.98
CA ALA A 476 -19.62 -7.21 29.51
C ALA A 476 -19.29 -8.38 28.59
N PHE A 477 -20.03 -9.50 28.69
CA PHE A 477 -19.78 -10.64 27.80
C PHE A 477 -20.12 -10.28 26.34
N PRO A 478 -19.42 -10.86 25.36
CA PRO A 478 -19.76 -10.72 23.95
C PRO A 478 -21.22 -11.09 23.69
N HIS A 479 -21.88 -10.32 22.82
CA HIS A 479 -23.28 -10.53 22.37
C HIS A 479 -24.33 -10.40 23.48
N ASP A 480 -23.95 -9.98 24.68
CA ASP A 480 -24.83 -9.97 25.84
C ASP A 480 -25.18 -8.52 26.27
N LEU A 481 -26.11 -7.93 25.52
CA LEU A 481 -26.67 -6.60 25.82
C LEU A 481 -27.32 -6.54 27.20
N GLY A 482 -27.85 -7.66 27.70
CA GLY A 482 -28.39 -7.77 29.06
C GLY A 482 -27.32 -7.57 30.12
N THR A 483 -26.16 -8.21 29.96
CA THR A 483 -24.99 -7.99 30.82
C THR A 483 -24.50 -6.55 30.72
N LEU A 484 -24.41 -5.97 29.52
CA LEU A 484 -24.01 -4.57 29.35
C LEU A 484 -24.97 -3.63 30.11
N LYS A 485 -26.29 -3.74 29.88
CA LYS A 485 -27.30 -2.93 30.56
C LYS A 485 -27.22 -3.06 32.08
N ARG A 486 -27.07 -4.28 32.60
CA ARG A 486 -26.88 -4.52 34.04
C ARG A 486 -25.64 -3.81 34.58
N LYS A 487 -24.50 -3.87 33.88
CA LYS A 487 -23.28 -3.17 34.30
C LYS A 487 -23.43 -1.65 34.28
N LEU A 488 -24.15 -1.11 33.29
CA LEU A 488 -24.48 0.32 33.23
C LEU A 488 -25.34 0.77 34.43
N ILE A 489 -26.35 -0.02 34.81
CA ILE A 489 -27.18 0.23 36.00
C ILE A 489 -26.31 0.22 37.27
N GLU A 490 -25.54 -0.85 37.48
CA GLU A 490 -24.67 -1.00 38.65
C GLU A 490 -23.64 0.13 38.76
N ASN A 491 -23.17 0.69 37.65
CA ASN A 491 -22.18 1.75 37.65
C ASN A 491 -22.73 3.11 38.08
N ARG A 492 -24.06 3.34 38.09
CA ARG A 492 -24.66 4.61 38.56
C ARG A 492 -24.22 4.94 39.99
N VAL A 493 -24.19 3.94 40.87
CA VAL A 493 -23.74 4.11 42.27
C VAL A 493 -22.21 3.99 42.45
N ARG A 494 -21.46 3.73 41.37
CA ARG A 494 -19.98 3.58 41.39
C ARG A 494 -19.25 4.77 40.79
N GLY A 495 -19.95 5.89 40.61
CA GLY A 495 -19.43 7.11 39.97
C GLY A 495 -19.68 7.18 38.47
N GLY A 496 -20.66 6.44 37.95
CA GLY A 496 -21.09 6.47 36.55
C GLY A 496 -20.15 5.77 35.58
N THR A 497 -20.66 5.50 34.37
CA THR A 497 -19.87 4.96 33.24
C THR A 497 -19.45 6.09 32.32
N ALA A 498 -18.15 6.34 32.22
CA ALA A 498 -17.58 7.31 31.29
C ALA A 498 -17.71 6.82 29.84
N ALA A 499 -17.36 5.55 29.59
CA ALA A 499 -17.40 5.00 28.25
C ALA A 499 -17.71 3.50 28.21
N VAL A 500 -18.30 3.08 27.11
CA VAL A 500 -18.33 1.70 26.63
C VAL A 500 -17.44 1.62 25.39
N ILE A 501 -16.44 0.75 25.40
CA ILE A 501 -15.55 0.50 24.26
C ILE A 501 -15.89 -0.83 23.59
N VAL A 502 -16.02 -0.82 22.27
CA VAL A 502 -16.34 -1.99 21.44
C VAL A 502 -15.45 -2.02 20.19
N GLU A 503 -15.05 -3.23 19.76
CA GLU A 503 -14.63 -3.48 18.38
C GLU A 503 -15.91 -3.67 17.54
N PRO A 504 -16.16 -2.88 16.48
CA PRO A 504 -17.46 -2.88 15.78
C PRO A 504 -17.84 -4.21 15.12
N LEU A 505 -16.86 -4.99 14.64
CA LEU A 505 -17.11 -6.31 14.06
C LEU A 505 -17.19 -7.43 15.10
N GLY A 506 -16.88 -7.12 16.36
CA GLY A 506 -16.83 -8.06 17.47
C GLY A 506 -15.40 -8.34 17.95
N PRO A 507 -15.24 -8.90 19.16
CA PRO A 507 -13.93 -9.16 19.78
C PRO A 507 -12.94 -9.90 18.89
N GLU A 508 -11.68 -9.48 18.95
CA GLU A 508 -10.56 -10.07 18.19
C GLU A 508 -10.83 -10.02 16.69
N SER A 509 -11.14 -8.84 16.16
CA SER A 509 -11.44 -8.61 14.73
C SER A 509 -12.52 -9.56 14.18
N GLY A 510 -13.59 -9.78 14.95
CA GLY A 510 -14.68 -10.64 14.52
C GLY A 510 -14.47 -12.15 14.71
N THR A 511 -13.45 -12.60 15.46
CA THR A 511 -13.37 -14.01 15.91
C THR A 511 -14.61 -14.41 16.73
N ARG A 512 -15.24 -13.43 17.37
CA ARG A 512 -16.58 -13.54 17.96
C ARG A 512 -17.50 -12.51 17.29
N PRO A 513 -18.01 -12.78 16.08
CA PRO A 513 -18.69 -11.79 15.26
C PRO A 513 -20.03 -11.39 15.90
N VAL A 514 -20.34 -10.10 15.99
CA VAL A 514 -21.60 -9.60 16.60
C VAL A 514 -22.75 -9.53 15.58
N PRO A 515 -24.02 -9.64 15.98
CA PRO A 515 -25.15 -9.33 15.09
C PRO A 515 -25.06 -7.92 14.52
N TYR A 516 -25.54 -7.69 13.28
CA TYR A 516 -25.46 -6.39 12.61
C TYR A 516 -26.01 -5.23 13.47
N GLU A 517 -27.16 -5.44 14.11
CA GLU A 517 -27.84 -4.46 14.96
C GLU A 517 -27.18 -4.23 16.34
N TYR A 518 -26.14 -5.01 16.69
CA TYR A 518 -25.52 -4.94 18.02
C TYR A 518 -24.96 -3.55 18.32
N ASN A 519 -24.27 -2.94 17.35
CA ASN A 519 -23.65 -1.63 17.53
C ASN A 519 -24.69 -0.53 17.77
N ALA A 520 -25.81 -0.54 17.04
CA ALA A 520 -26.92 0.37 17.24
C ALA A 520 -27.57 0.18 18.63
N ALA A 521 -27.71 -1.06 19.08
CA ALA A 521 -28.22 -1.35 20.42
C ALA A 521 -27.26 -0.87 21.54
N VAL A 522 -25.94 -1.01 21.36
CA VAL A 522 -24.94 -0.47 22.29
C VAL A 522 -24.99 1.05 22.33
N ARG A 523 -25.10 1.73 21.17
CA ARG A 523 -25.26 3.19 21.08
C ARG A 523 -26.47 3.66 21.89
N LYS A 524 -27.65 3.04 21.69
CA LYS A 524 -28.87 3.36 22.43
C LYS A 524 -28.69 3.20 23.95
N LEU A 525 -27.98 2.16 24.40
CA LEU A 525 -27.66 1.98 25.82
C LEU A 525 -26.67 3.03 26.33
N CYS A 526 -25.71 3.46 25.52
CA CYS A 526 -24.82 4.55 25.88
C CYS A 526 -25.61 5.85 26.09
N ASP A 527 -26.56 6.16 25.20
CA ASP A 527 -27.43 7.34 25.30
C ASP A 527 -28.33 7.28 26.55
N GLU A 528 -28.98 6.14 26.80
CA GLU A 528 -29.87 5.92 27.96
C GLU A 528 -29.15 6.17 29.30
N PHE A 529 -27.84 5.89 29.38
CA PHE A 529 -27.05 6.00 30.61
C PHE A 529 -26.06 7.19 30.60
N GLY A 530 -26.08 7.99 29.54
CA GLY A 530 -25.12 9.08 29.29
C GLY A 530 -23.66 8.62 29.28
N ALA A 531 -23.39 7.37 28.90
CA ALA A 531 -22.03 6.90 28.68
C ALA A 531 -21.61 7.25 27.26
N MET A 532 -20.31 7.44 27.03
CA MET A 532 -19.78 7.62 25.68
C MET A 532 -19.62 6.28 24.98
N LEU A 533 -19.89 6.24 23.69
CA LEU A 533 -19.51 5.10 22.85
C LEU A 533 -18.13 5.35 22.24
N ILE A 534 -17.21 4.40 22.47
CA ILE A 534 -15.91 4.37 21.82
C ILE A 534 -15.89 3.20 20.83
N PHE A 535 -15.69 3.49 19.55
CA PHE A 535 -15.35 2.48 18.57
C PHE A 535 -13.84 2.31 18.50
N ASP A 536 -13.39 1.08 18.75
CA ASP A 536 -12.03 0.66 18.43
C ASP A 536 -11.99 0.23 16.97
N GLU A 537 -11.61 1.18 16.11
CA GLU A 537 -11.47 1.02 14.67
C GLU A 537 -10.01 0.81 14.26
N VAL A 538 -9.16 0.32 15.17
CA VAL A 538 -7.75 0.04 14.88
C VAL A 538 -7.60 -0.96 13.73
N VAL A 539 -8.56 -1.88 13.55
CA VAL A 539 -8.58 -2.81 12.41
C VAL A 539 -9.60 -2.39 11.34
N THR A 540 -10.77 -1.90 11.75
CA THR A 540 -11.90 -1.68 10.84
C THR A 540 -11.81 -0.34 10.09
N GLY A 541 -11.10 0.65 10.64
CA GLY A 541 -10.92 1.97 10.05
C GLY A 541 -10.19 1.88 8.72
N PHE A 542 -10.78 2.47 7.68
CA PHE A 542 -10.34 2.40 6.28
C PHE A 542 -10.30 0.99 5.66
N ARG A 543 -10.49 -0.09 6.44
CA ARG A 543 -10.58 -1.48 5.94
C ARG A 543 -11.98 -1.94 5.62
N THR A 544 -12.95 -1.52 6.43
CA THR A 544 -14.38 -1.81 6.17
C THR A 544 -14.88 -1.00 4.97
N GLY A 545 -14.24 0.14 4.73
CA GLY A 545 -14.57 1.16 3.73
C GLY A 545 -13.98 2.49 4.22
N LEU A 546 -14.05 3.55 3.42
CA LEU A 546 -13.47 4.83 3.84
C LEU A 546 -14.20 5.47 5.02
N GLY A 547 -15.50 5.22 5.16
CA GLY A 547 -16.30 5.61 6.33
C GLY A 547 -16.09 4.73 7.56
N GLY A 548 -15.21 3.71 7.48
CA GLY A 548 -14.97 2.77 8.57
C GLY A 548 -16.19 1.91 8.88
N ALA A 549 -16.16 1.23 10.01
CA ALA A 549 -17.31 0.48 10.51
C ALA A 549 -18.42 1.42 10.98
N ALA A 550 -18.10 2.61 11.50
CA ALA A 550 -19.09 3.64 11.82
C ALA A 550 -20.01 3.94 10.63
N GLY A 551 -19.43 4.17 9.44
CA GLY A 551 -20.20 4.36 8.21
C GLY A 551 -20.96 3.11 7.80
N TYR A 552 -20.32 1.93 7.81
CA TYR A 552 -20.94 0.67 7.39
C TYR A 552 -22.20 0.30 8.20
N PHE A 553 -22.15 0.51 9.52
CA PHE A 553 -23.29 0.23 10.40
C PHE A 553 -24.25 1.42 10.55
N GLY A 554 -23.91 2.60 10.01
CA GLY A 554 -24.67 3.83 10.25
C GLY A 554 -24.73 4.22 11.73
N VAL A 555 -23.69 3.90 12.52
CA VAL A 555 -23.63 4.16 13.96
C VAL A 555 -22.50 5.13 14.26
N THR A 556 -22.84 6.30 14.80
CA THR A 556 -21.87 7.32 15.17
C THR A 556 -21.39 7.14 16.62
N PRO A 557 -20.09 6.82 16.85
CA PRO A 557 -19.50 6.83 18.18
C PRO A 557 -19.17 8.26 18.63
N ASP A 558 -19.00 8.47 19.94
CA ASP A 558 -18.52 9.76 20.45
C ASP A 558 -17.01 9.94 20.23
N LEU A 559 -16.26 8.83 20.31
CA LEU A 559 -14.83 8.75 20.00
C LEU A 559 -14.54 7.53 19.15
N THR A 560 -13.61 7.67 18.22
CA THR A 560 -13.07 6.60 17.39
C THR A 560 -11.57 6.48 17.65
N VAL A 561 -11.11 5.26 17.86
CA VAL A 561 -9.69 4.93 18.01
C VAL A 561 -9.17 4.32 16.72
N PHE A 562 -8.08 4.86 16.21
CA PHE A 562 -7.43 4.47 14.98
C PHE A 562 -6.09 3.80 15.25
N GLY A 563 -5.68 2.99 14.28
CA GLY A 563 -4.32 2.50 14.13
C GLY A 563 -4.15 1.81 12.79
N LYS A 564 -3.15 0.96 12.67
CA LYS A 564 -2.88 0.14 11.47
C LYS A 564 -2.99 0.94 10.15
N ALA A 565 -4.10 0.79 9.42
CA ALA A 565 -4.33 1.37 8.10
C ALA A 565 -4.32 2.90 8.09
N VAL A 566 -4.55 3.57 9.23
CA VAL A 566 -4.52 5.05 9.32
C VAL A 566 -3.17 5.65 8.91
N SER A 567 -2.08 4.88 8.98
CA SER A 567 -0.74 5.26 8.50
C SER A 567 -0.28 4.45 7.27
N GLY A 568 -1.17 3.68 6.64
CA GLY A 568 -0.85 2.91 5.44
C GLY A 568 0.20 1.80 5.61
N GLY A 569 0.44 1.32 6.85
CA GLY A 569 1.50 0.33 7.14
C GLY A 569 2.83 0.92 7.62
N TYR A 570 2.93 2.24 7.74
CA TYR A 570 4.06 2.91 8.35
C TYR A 570 3.97 2.93 9.89
N PRO A 571 5.09 3.12 10.62
CA PRO A 571 5.09 3.27 12.08
C PRO A 571 4.21 4.45 12.53
N MET A 572 4.05 4.62 13.85
CA MET A 572 3.14 5.64 14.41
C MET A 572 1.69 5.47 13.92
N ALA A 573 1.22 4.23 13.91
CA ALA A 573 -0.12 3.86 13.47
C ALA A 573 -1.11 3.95 14.64
N GLY A 574 -1.40 5.17 15.10
CA GLY A 574 -2.31 5.43 16.21
C GLY A 574 -2.99 6.79 16.11
N GLY A 575 -4.22 6.89 16.58
CA GLY A 575 -4.88 8.18 16.71
C GLY A 575 -6.24 8.10 17.39
N VAL A 576 -6.68 9.21 17.97
CA VAL A 576 -8.02 9.34 18.55
C VAL A 576 -8.71 10.53 17.89
N GLY A 577 -9.97 10.32 17.49
CA GLY A 577 -10.79 11.36 16.91
C GLY A 577 -12.24 11.26 17.37
N GLY A 578 -13.00 12.32 17.17
CA GLY A 578 -14.42 12.36 17.53
C GLY A 578 -14.94 13.78 17.64
N ARG A 579 -16.00 13.95 18.42
CA ARG A 579 -16.67 15.25 18.63
C ARG A 579 -15.71 16.30 19.20
N ALA A 580 -15.80 17.54 18.70
CA ALA A 580 -14.92 18.62 19.10
C ALA A 580 -15.02 18.97 20.59
N ASP A 581 -16.21 18.90 21.18
CA ASP A 581 -16.45 19.17 22.61
C ASP A 581 -15.84 18.13 23.55
N VAL A 582 -15.69 16.89 23.08
CA VAL A 582 -14.94 15.86 23.77
C VAL A 582 -13.44 16.08 23.57
N MET A 583 -13.03 16.30 22.34
CA MET A 583 -11.62 16.43 21.96
C MET A 583 -10.98 17.70 22.53
N SER A 584 -11.75 18.71 22.94
CA SER A 584 -11.25 19.92 23.59
C SER A 584 -10.56 19.67 24.95
N VAL A 585 -10.72 18.48 25.54
CA VAL A 585 -9.99 18.11 26.77
C VAL A 585 -8.51 17.84 26.52
N PHE A 586 -8.09 17.57 25.28
CA PHE A 586 -6.68 17.38 24.96
C PHE A 586 -5.94 18.73 24.97
N GLY A 587 -4.90 18.85 25.79
CA GLY A 587 -4.07 20.06 25.82
C GLY A 587 -3.24 20.25 24.54
N SER A 588 -3.02 21.52 24.18
CA SER A 588 -2.04 21.96 23.18
C SER A 588 -0.92 22.74 23.87
N GLY A 589 0.33 22.27 23.77
CA GLY A 589 1.49 22.93 24.40
C GLY A 589 1.61 22.71 25.91
N LEU A 590 2.54 23.46 26.54
CA LEU A 590 2.86 23.37 27.98
C LEU A 590 1.84 24.10 28.87
N ASP A 591 1.17 25.13 28.33
CA ASP A 591 0.25 25.98 29.09
C ASP A 591 -1.21 25.70 28.67
N GLY A 592 -1.87 24.82 29.42
CA GLY A 592 -3.33 24.67 29.34
C GLY A 592 -4.03 25.86 30.01
N LYS A 593 -4.99 26.49 29.32
CA LYS A 593 -5.94 27.42 29.95
C LYS A 593 -6.66 26.75 31.13
N SER A 594 -7.36 27.50 31.96
CA SER A 594 -8.06 26.95 33.13
C SER A 594 -9.22 26.03 32.69
N GLY A 595 -9.04 24.70 32.77
CA GLY A 595 -10.02 23.68 32.35
C GLY A 595 -9.45 22.25 32.37
N ALA A 596 -10.28 21.24 32.10
CA ALA A 596 -9.86 19.83 32.04
C ALA A 596 -8.91 19.58 30.86
N HIS A 597 -7.60 19.79 31.07
CA HIS A 597 -6.56 19.52 30.09
C HIS A 597 -5.82 18.22 30.43
N ILE A 598 -6.08 17.18 29.64
CA ILE A 598 -5.33 15.93 29.75
C ILE A 598 -4.03 16.04 28.96
N GLN A 599 -2.91 15.73 29.61
CA GLN A 599 -1.60 15.65 28.98
C GLN A 599 -1.45 14.32 28.25
N VAL A 600 -1.61 14.33 26.93
CA VAL A 600 -1.44 13.17 26.05
C VAL A 600 -0.56 13.59 24.89
N GLY A 601 0.52 12.86 24.63
CA GLY A 601 1.42 13.12 23.51
C GLY A 601 2.56 12.11 23.48
N GLY A 602 3.45 12.27 22.51
CA GLY A 602 4.66 11.46 22.38
C GLY A 602 5.65 12.15 21.44
N THR A 603 6.94 12.00 21.71
CA THR A 603 8.02 12.68 20.97
C THR A 603 7.98 12.43 19.46
N LEU A 604 7.58 11.21 19.08
CA LEU A 604 7.48 10.80 17.67
C LEU A 604 6.04 10.83 17.13
N SER A 605 5.07 11.28 17.93
CA SER A 605 3.68 11.45 17.47
C SER A 605 3.59 12.56 16.44
N ALA A 606 2.63 12.44 15.53
CA ALA A 606 2.36 13.38 14.45
C ALA A 606 3.58 13.69 13.52
N ASN A 607 4.53 12.75 13.37
CA ASN A 607 5.71 13.00 12.53
C ASN A 607 5.38 13.08 11.03
N PRO A 608 6.17 13.85 10.23
CA PRO A 608 5.93 14.00 8.79
C PRO A 608 5.87 12.69 8.01
N LEU A 609 6.77 11.74 8.31
CA LEU A 609 6.84 10.44 7.66
C LEU A 609 5.48 9.71 7.72
N SER A 610 4.94 9.60 8.92
CA SER A 610 3.77 8.75 9.19
C SER A 610 2.46 9.48 8.87
N CYS A 611 2.41 10.81 9.08
CA CYS A 611 1.27 11.62 8.68
C CYS A 611 1.12 11.68 7.15
N ALA A 612 2.23 11.85 6.41
CA ALA A 612 2.22 11.80 4.95
C ALA A 612 1.82 10.41 4.45
N ALA A 613 2.37 9.34 5.03
CA ALA A 613 2.01 7.97 4.68
C ALA A 613 0.51 7.70 4.86
N GLY A 614 -0.07 8.11 5.99
CA GLY A 614 -1.51 8.00 6.22
C GLY A 614 -2.34 8.76 5.20
N TYR A 615 -1.98 10.02 4.93
CA TYR A 615 -2.67 10.86 3.96
C TYR A 615 -2.66 10.24 2.56
N PHE A 616 -1.49 9.89 2.03
CA PHE A 616 -1.37 9.30 0.70
C PHE A 616 -1.99 7.90 0.61
N ALA A 617 -1.88 7.09 1.66
CA ALA A 617 -2.52 5.77 1.68
C ALA A 617 -4.05 5.88 1.64
N ILE A 618 -4.65 6.79 2.41
CA ILE A 618 -6.11 7.00 2.39
C ILE A 618 -6.55 7.57 1.03
N GLN A 619 -5.78 8.47 0.42
CA GLN A 619 -6.05 8.95 -0.95
C GLN A 619 -6.03 7.80 -1.96
N GLU A 620 -5.02 6.94 -1.91
CA GLU A 620 -4.89 5.81 -2.83
C GLU A 620 -5.97 4.75 -2.59
N MET A 621 -6.34 4.48 -1.33
CA MET A 621 -7.48 3.61 -1.01
C MET A 621 -8.78 4.14 -1.61
N ALA A 622 -8.98 5.46 -1.61
CA ALA A 622 -10.13 6.10 -2.22
C ALA A 622 -10.10 5.99 -3.75
N ARG A 623 -8.96 6.32 -4.36
CA ARG A 623 -8.78 6.30 -5.81
C ARG A 623 -8.98 4.91 -6.42
N THR A 624 -8.50 3.88 -5.72
CA THR A 624 -8.51 2.49 -6.21
C THR A 624 -9.69 1.66 -5.70
N ASN A 625 -10.46 2.19 -4.75
CA ASN A 625 -11.45 1.43 -3.98
C ASN A 625 -10.87 0.16 -3.32
N ALA A 626 -9.63 0.26 -2.83
CA ALA A 626 -8.88 -0.85 -2.25
C ALA A 626 -9.63 -1.64 -1.16
N PRO A 627 -10.40 -1.02 -0.25
CA PRO A 627 -11.12 -1.77 0.78
C PRO A 627 -12.15 -2.74 0.17
N VAL A 628 -12.89 -2.32 -0.85
CA VAL A 628 -13.90 -3.16 -1.53
C VAL A 628 -13.22 -4.30 -2.30
N ILE A 629 -12.12 -4.01 -3.00
CA ILE A 629 -11.35 -5.04 -3.72
C ILE A 629 -10.84 -6.09 -2.74
N ALA A 630 -10.23 -5.67 -1.63
CA ALA A 630 -9.79 -6.56 -0.57
C ALA A 630 -10.95 -7.40 0.00
N GLY A 631 -12.15 -6.80 0.15
CA GLY A 631 -13.37 -7.49 0.57
C GLY A 631 -13.76 -8.64 -0.36
N ARG A 632 -13.77 -8.38 -1.68
CA ARG A 632 -14.07 -9.40 -2.71
C ARG A 632 -13.08 -10.55 -2.69
N ALA A 633 -11.78 -10.26 -2.50
CA ALA A 633 -10.76 -11.29 -2.33
C ALA A 633 -11.04 -12.14 -1.08
N GLY A 634 -11.46 -11.52 0.02
CA GLY A 634 -11.88 -12.20 1.25
C GLY A 634 -13.08 -13.12 1.04
N ASP A 635 -14.10 -12.65 0.31
CA ASP A 635 -15.28 -13.43 -0.05
C ASP A 635 -14.91 -14.66 -0.91
N ARG A 636 -14.03 -14.47 -1.91
CA ARG A 636 -13.55 -15.55 -2.78
C ARG A 636 -12.78 -16.61 -1.98
N LEU A 637 -11.82 -16.18 -1.16
CA LEU A 637 -11.03 -17.06 -0.32
C LEU A 637 -11.92 -17.87 0.62
N THR A 638 -12.88 -17.21 1.27
CA THR A 638 -13.81 -17.85 2.22
C THR A 638 -14.66 -18.91 1.54
N ARG A 639 -15.29 -18.58 0.41
CA ARG A 639 -16.09 -19.55 -0.35
C ARG A 639 -15.26 -20.73 -0.85
N GLY A 640 -14.01 -20.47 -1.26
CA GLY A 640 -13.08 -21.53 -1.65
C GLY A 640 -12.73 -22.46 -0.49
N LEU A 641 -12.38 -21.90 0.67
CA LEU A 641 -12.12 -22.66 1.88
C LEU A 641 -13.32 -23.50 2.30
N GLN A 642 -14.54 -22.94 2.26
CA GLN A 642 -15.78 -23.68 2.54
C GLN A 642 -15.94 -24.89 1.61
N ARG A 643 -15.72 -24.74 0.30
CA ARG A 643 -15.76 -25.86 -0.64
C ARG A 643 -14.72 -26.94 -0.32
N LEU A 644 -13.51 -26.55 0.10
CA LEU A 644 -12.46 -27.50 0.49
C LEU A 644 -12.79 -28.22 1.80
N ILE A 645 -13.35 -27.51 2.77
CA ILE A 645 -13.86 -28.09 4.03
C ILE A 645 -14.92 -29.15 3.73
N ASP A 646 -15.88 -28.83 2.84
CA ASP A 646 -16.94 -29.75 2.44
C ASP A 646 -16.40 -30.95 1.65
N LYS A 647 -15.47 -30.71 0.71
CA LYS A 647 -14.79 -31.76 -0.10
C LYS A 647 -14.19 -32.85 0.78
N TYR A 648 -13.59 -32.49 1.90
CA TYR A 648 -12.91 -33.41 2.81
C TYR A 648 -13.71 -33.78 4.07
N GLY A 649 -14.94 -33.28 4.21
CA GLY A 649 -15.76 -33.54 5.41
C GLY A 649 -15.09 -33.08 6.71
N LEU A 650 -14.36 -31.96 6.66
CA LEU A 650 -13.63 -31.42 7.81
C LEU A 650 -14.57 -30.66 8.76
N PRO A 651 -14.32 -30.68 10.08
CA PRO A 651 -15.17 -29.98 11.04
C PRO A 651 -14.86 -28.47 11.14
N TYR A 652 -13.99 -27.98 10.27
CA TYR A 652 -13.49 -26.61 10.30
C TYR A 652 -14.57 -25.62 9.91
N VAL A 653 -14.38 -24.35 10.29
CA VAL A 653 -15.35 -23.29 9.98
C VAL A 653 -14.61 -22.14 9.32
N ALA A 654 -15.03 -21.78 8.12
CA ALA A 654 -14.55 -20.61 7.40
C ALA A 654 -15.67 -19.58 7.22
N TYR A 655 -15.38 -18.32 7.54
CA TYR A 655 -16.29 -17.17 7.41
C TYR A 655 -15.46 -15.88 7.30
N ASN A 656 -16.07 -14.80 6.82
CA ASN A 656 -15.42 -13.50 6.75
C ASN A 656 -16.37 -12.35 7.06
N GLN A 657 -15.76 -11.22 7.40
CA GLN A 657 -16.41 -9.90 7.41
C GLN A 657 -15.59 -9.01 6.47
N GLY A 658 -15.94 -9.08 5.17
CA GLY A 658 -15.20 -8.45 4.10
C GLY A 658 -13.78 -9.01 4.02
N SER A 659 -12.78 -8.13 4.16
CA SER A 659 -11.36 -8.49 4.01
C SER A 659 -10.71 -9.15 5.23
N ILE A 660 -11.50 -9.52 6.24
CA ILE A 660 -11.06 -10.24 7.44
C ILE A 660 -11.63 -11.65 7.37
N VAL A 661 -10.79 -12.62 7.03
CA VAL A 661 -11.16 -14.02 6.84
C VAL A 661 -10.74 -14.84 8.05
N HIS A 662 -11.62 -15.70 8.53
CA HIS A 662 -11.38 -16.63 9.64
C HIS A 662 -11.45 -18.06 9.12
N LEU A 663 -10.47 -18.88 9.52
CA LEU A 663 -10.41 -20.32 9.30
C LEU A 663 -10.16 -21.01 10.64
N GLU A 664 -11.23 -21.44 11.28
CA GLU A 664 -11.19 -22.04 12.60
C GLU A 664 -11.04 -23.56 12.50
N CYS A 665 -9.83 -24.05 12.77
CA CYS A 665 -9.52 -25.49 12.81
C CYS A 665 -9.51 -26.06 14.23
N SER A 666 -9.11 -25.26 15.23
CA SER A 666 -8.96 -25.70 16.63
C SER A 666 -9.98 -25.09 17.57
N GLY A 667 -10.56 -23.93 17.25
CA GLY A 667 -11.51 -23.22 18.11
C GLY A 667 -10.95 -22.77 19.46
N VAL A 668 -9.62 -22.64 19.61
CA VAL A 668 -9.00 -22.25 20.89
C VAL A 668 -9.47 -20.87 21.38
N MET A 669 -9.65 -19.92 20.46
CA MET A 669 -10.09 -18.55 20.76
C MET A 669 -11.59 -18.47 21.13
N LEU A 670 -12.33 -19.55 20.92
CA LEU A 670 -13.75 -19.67 21.24
C LEU A 670 -14.01 -20.18 22.66
N LEU A 671 -12.98 -20.63 23.37
CA LEU A 671 -13.11 -21.02 24.79
C LEU A 671 -13.36 -19.79 25.68
N ASP A 672 -14.17 -19.95 26.73
CA ASP A 672 -14.50 -18.87 27.66
C ASP A 672 -14.65 -19.37 29.12
N MET A 673 -14.74 -18.42 30.06
CA MET A 673 -14.85 -18.71 31.49
C MET A 673 -16.25 -19.13 31.96
N ARG A 674 -17.25 -19.23 31.07
CA ARG A 674 -18.54 -19.86 31.41
C ARG A 674 -18.38 -21.38 31.57
N ASN A 675 -17.36 -21.97 30.95
CA ASN A 675 -16.98 -23.38 31.14
C ASN A 675 -15.48 -23.54 31.48
N PRO A 676 -15.08 -23.25 32.74
CA PRO A 676 -13.67 -23.21 33.14
C PRO A 676 -13.00 -24.60 33.10
N VAL A 677 -13.76 -25.67 33.34
CA VAL A 677 -13.25 -27.05 33.29
C VAL A 677 -12.80 -27.40 31.87
N LYS A 678 -13.64 -27.08 30.88
CA LYS A 678 -13.31 -27.31 29.47
C LYS A 678 -12.11 -26.47 29.04
N LEU A 679 -12.07 -25.19 29.43
CA LEU A 679 -10.94 -24.30 29.14
C LEU A 679 -9.62 -24.89 29.64
N LEU A 680 -9.55 -25.29 30.92
CA LEU A 680 -8.32 -25.85 31.50
C LEU A 680 -7.88 -27.15 30.82
N LYS A 681 -8.83 -28.02 30.45
CA LYS A 681 -8.54 -29.32 29.85
C LYS A 681 -8.09 -29.22 28.38
N GLU A 682 -8.71 -28.35 27.59
CA GLU A 682 -8.55 -28.37 26.13
C GLU A 682 -7.65 -27.27 25.57
N ASN A 683 -7.39 -26.19 26.33
CA ASN A 683 -6.65 -25.02 25.83
C ASN A 683 -5.27 -25.38 25.25
N LYS A 684 -4.50 -26.24 25.94
CA LYS A 684 -3.15 -26.63 25.49
C LYS A 684 -3.20 -27.39 24.16
N GLY A 685 -4.05 -28.42 24.05
CA GLY A 685 -4.17 -29.24 22.84
C GLY A 685 -4.67 -28.45 21.64
N ARG A 686 -5.70 -27.61 21.83
CA ARG A 686 -6.24 -26.73 20.78
C ARG A 686 -5.21 -25.69 20.32
N LYS A 687 -4.43 -25.13 21.25
CA LYS A 687 -3.34 -24.22 20.91
C LYS A 687 -2.26 -24.91 20.08
N THR A 688 -1.80 -26.10 20.50
CA THR A 688 -0.79 -26.86 19.76
C THR A 688 -1.27 -27.23 18.35
N LEU A 689 -2.55 -27.64 18.20
CA LEU A 689 -3.13 -27.89 16.89
C LEU A 689 -3.10 -26.64 16.00
N MET A 690 -3.49 -25.49 16.55
CA MET A 690 -3.48 -24.22 15.81
C MET A 690 -2.05 -23.84 15.33
N GLU A 691 -1.04 -24.03 16.18
CA GLU A 691 0.37 -23.82 15.83
C GLU A 691 0.84 -24.78 14.74
N GLN A 692 0.46 -26.06 14.81
CA GLN A 692 0.82 -27.08 13.82
C GLN A 692 0.15 -26.85 12.46
N MET A 693 -1.13 -26.48 12.44
CA MET A 693 -1.82 -26.12 11.20
C MET A 693 -1.21 -24.87 10.57
N GLY A 694 -0.90 -23.85 11.38
CA GLY A 694 -0.17 -22.67 10.93
C GLY A 694 1.19 -23.01 10.29
N ALA A 695 1.91 -23.98 10.86
CA ALA A 695 3.18 -24.45 10.31
C ALA A 695 3.00 -25.16 8.97
N ALA A 696 1.96 -25.99 8.83
CA ALA A 696 1.67 -26.66 7.56
C ALA A 696 1.29 -25.66 6.47
N TYR A 697 0.48 -24.65 6.78
CA TYR A 697 0.17 -23.56 5.85
C TYR A 697 1.46 -22.85 5.40
N ALA A 698 2.33 -22.50 6.35
CA ALA A 698 3.60 -21.85 6.04
C ALA A 698 4.52 -22.75 5.19
N ALA A 699 4.61 -24.04 5.49
CA ALA A 699 5.38 -25.00 4.69
C ALA A 699 4.87 -25.15 3.25
N HIS A 700 3.60 -24.81 3.00
CA HIS A 700 2.99 -24.76 1.66
C HIS A 700 2.96 -23.33 1.09
N GLY A 701 3.69 -22.40 1.69
CA GLY A 701 3.86 -21.03 1.21
C GLY A 701 2.66 -20.12 1.51
N ILE A 702 1.94 -20.34 2.61
CA ILE A 702 0.86 -19.44 3.07
C ILE A 702 1.17 -18.97 4.49
N ILE A 703 1.29 -17.66 4.69
CA ILE A 703 1.43 -17.08 6.03
C ILE A 703 0.07 -16.57 6.51
N THR A 704 -0.38 -17.10 7.64
CA THR A 704 -1.61 -16.68 8.32
C THR A 704 -1.29 -16.14 9.71
N LEU A 705 -2.24 -15.43 10.31
CA LEU A 705 -2.13 -15.09 11.71
C LEU A 705 -2.43 -16.32 12.57
N ALA A 706 -1.34 -16.92 13.08
CA ALA A 706 -1.38 -18.05 13.99
C ALA A 706 -2.29 -19.19 13.51
N GLY A 707 -2.40 -19.45 12.20
CA GLY A 707 -3.17 -20.56 11.65
C GLY A 707 -4.70 -20.39 11.69
N SER A 708 -5.24 -19.23 12.04
CA SER A 708 -6.69 -19.05 12.24
C SER A 708 -7.31 -17.82 11.57
N ARG A 709 -6.56 -16.73 11.39
CA ARG A 709 -7.07 -15.49 10.81
C ARG A 709 -6.20 -15.01 9.67
N MET A 710 -6.83 -14.39 8.68
CA MET A 710 -6.24 -13.95 7.44
C MET A 710 -6.79 -12.56 7.10
N TYR A 711 -5.94 -11.70 6.55
CA TYR A 711 -6.31 -10.40 6.01
C TYR A 711 -6.00 -10.39 4.52
N THR A 712 -6.96 -9.96 3.72
CA THR A 712 -6.78 -9.71 2.28
C THR A 712 -6.58 -8.21 2.03
N SER A 713 -6.00 -7.89 0.88
CA SER A 713 -5.66 -6.56 0.38
C SER A 713 -6.10 -6.42 -1.08
N MET A 714 -5.92 -5.22 -1.63
CA MET A 714 -6.08 -4.98 -3.06
C MET A 714 -5.12 -5.81 -3.93
N ALA A 715 -3.97 -6.22 -3.39
CA ALA A 715 -2.98 -7.00 -4.13
C ALA A 715 -3.33 -8.50 -4.24
N ASP A 716 -4.33 -8.97 -3.49
CA ASP A 716 -4.78 -10.36 -3.50
C ASP A 716 -5.76 -10.58 -4.68
N THR A 717 -5.21 -10.68 -5.89
CA THR A 717 -6.00 -10.91 -7.12
C THR A 717 -6.65 -12.29 -7.13
N ASP A 718 -7.56 -12.51 -8.08
CA ASP A 718 -8.21 -13.82 -8.25
C ASP A 718 -7.18 -14.95 -8.42
N GLU A 719 -6.09 -14.69 -9.15
CA GLU A 719 -5.00 -15.66 -9.35
C GLU A 719 -4.25 -15.96 -8.05
N VAL A 720 -3.99 -14.95 -7.22
CA VAL A 720 -3.34 -15.13 -5.90
C VAL A 720 -4.24 -15.95 -4.98
N ILE A 721 -5.54 -15.65 -4.96
CA ILE A 721 -6.51 -16.40 -4.15
C ILE A 721 -6.65 -17.84 -4.65
N ASP A 722 -6.64 -18.07 -5.96
CA ASP A 722 -6.73 -19.42 -6.52
C ASP A 722 -5.47 -20.25 -6.21
N ASP A 723 -4.28 -19.66 -6.28
CA ASP A 723 -3.03 -20.29 -5.83
C ASP A 723 -3.08 -20.63 -4.32
N ALA A 724 -3.54 -19.69 -3.49
CA ALA A 724 -3.74 -19.94 -2.06
C ALA A 724 -4.70 -21.11 -1.82
N LEU A 725 -5.83 -21.17 -2.53
CA LEU A 725 -6.81 -22.25 -2.40
C LEU A 725 -6.24 -23.60 -2.83
N ALA A 726 -5.43 -23.65 -3.89
CA ALA A 726 -4.75 -24.87 -4.30
C ALA A 726 -3.77 -25.38 -3.23
N ARG A 727 -3.05 -24.46 -2.56
CA ARG A 727 -2.15 -24.79 -1.44
C ARG A 727 -2.91 -25.20 -0.18
N PHE A 728 -4.04 -24.58 0.13
CA PHE A 728 -4.93 -25.03 1.21
C PHE A 728 -5.50 -26.42 0.93
N ASP A 729 -5.87 -26.73 -0.31
CA ASP A 729 -6.34 -28.06 -0.72
C ASP A 729 -5.29 -29.14 -0.42
N GLN A 730 -4.01 -28.86 -0.74
CA GLN A 730 -2.89 -29.74 -0.42
C GLN A 730 -2.76 -29.96 1.08
N VAL A 731 -2.84 -28.91 1.90
CA VAL A 731 -2.75 -29.05 3.37
C VAL A 731 -3.94 -29.81 3.95
N PHE A 732 -5.16 -29.55 3.45
CA PHE A 732 -6.36 -30.24 3.95
C PHE A 732 -6.35 -31.73 3.62
N ALA A 733 -5.75 -32.13 2.50
CA ALA A 733 -5.51 -33.54 2.16
C ALA A 733 -4.55 -34.27 3.13
N LEU A 734 -3.81 -33.53 3.97
CA LEU A 734 -2.89 -34.08 4.97
C LEU A 734 -3.53 -34.26 6.36
N VAL A 735 -4.78 -33.86 6.52
CA VAL A 735 -5.51 -33.94 7.79
C VAL A 735 -5.91 -35.39 8.10
N GLU A 736 -5.88 -35.77 9.37
CA GLU A 736 -6.25 -37.10 9.82
C GLU A 736 -7.73 -37.42 9.52
N GLY A 737 -7.97 -38.57 8.88
CA GLY A 737 -9.30 -39.02 8.48
C GLY A 737 -9.78 -38.50 7.12
N VAL A 738 -8.91 -37.80 6.39
CA VAL A 738 -9.00 -37.52 4.95
C VAL A 738 -8.19 -38.57 4.20
#